data_AF-A0A1V6F613-F1
#
_entry.id   AF-A0A1V6F613-F1
#
_cell.length_a   1.000
_cell.length_b   1.000
_cell.length_c   1.000
_cell.angle_alpha   90.00
_cell.angle_beta   90.00
_cell.angle_gamma   90.00
#
_symmetry.space_group_name_H-M   'P 1'
#
loop_
_entity.id
_entity.type
_entity.pdbx_description
1 polymer ?
#
loop_
_entity_poly.entity_id
_entity_poly.type
_entity_poly.pdbx_seq_one_letter_code
_entity_poly.pdbx_strand_id
1 'polypeptide(L)'
;MRSTSLALLVACVAGCATLTQDSLLDQRFGPADPSRFDRPATPPPGGVSYQRDVRPVLENRCVVCHGCYDAPCQLKLGSWEGIARGATKALVYDGTRLLEAPPTRLFVDAQLPSQWRQKDFHPVLNERTPTPENNLAASVLYRSLALKKAHPLPDEPVLSGAFDFSLDRAQTCARLGEFDAYERDHPLAGMPYGLPGLAPRELDVVTRWLATGAPFDAAPAPPAHVARQVKDWEQFLNGSSLKEQLMSRYLYEHLFLGHLVFEDDAHHQSFRLVRSTTAPGKPVVPVATRRPYEDPGVARVYYRLEPERETILAKTHMPYRLSAQRMAKYRGWFLDPAYVVQALPSYGDEQASNPFLTFAAIPPESRYRFLLNEAEFFIMNFIKGPVCRGQMALDVIQDRFWVFFMDPKSGSGAADAELAARLASKMRLPASYGSDSPALFAWLEMARQESDFLAAKNALLTQRYGGAQKVDLPLIWDGDGRNPNAALTVFRHFDSASVVKGLVGEPPETAWVIGYPLFERIYYLLVAGYDPYGNIGHQLNSRLYMDFLRMEGESNFLTFLPKATRGPIRDRWYRGASDSVKAYIDGSKNPLDAESGIAFRSNDPQAELYGMLSRRLSPVLEQRFDLATVSDVGLRQPLQTLSRIRGASLAWLPEATVLRVDDPPRPPRYFSLLRNTAHSNVTHLMKEKAELLPAENTLTVVPGFIGAYPNAIYRATTAQLPDFARAIQGLASEADYRALASRFAIRRTHPGFWAASDALMQAYAQWSPLEAGLLDYNRLENR
;
A
#
# COMPACT_ATOMS: atom_id res chain seq x y z
N MET A 1 -17.75 -36.22 34.35
CA MET A 1 -18.00 -37.39 33.49
C MET A 1 -18.95 -37.13 32.31
N ARG A 2 -20.05 -36.36 32.46
CA ARG A 2 -20.95 -36.05 31.32
C ARG A 2 -20.33 -35.12 30.25
N SER A 3 -19.54 -34.13 30.65
CA SER A 3 -18.87 -33.21 29.70
C SER A 3 -17.77 -33.88 28.86
N THR A 4 -16.98 -34.78 29.48
CA THR A 4 -15.95 -35.56 28.78
C THR A 4 -16.52 -36.60 27.81
N SER A 5 -17.68 -37.19 28.13
CA SER A 5 -18.36 -38.15 27.25
C SER A 5 -18.97 -37.46 26.02
N LEU A 6 -19.52 -36.24 26.20
CA LEU A 6 -20.04 -35.44 25.10
C LEU A 6 -18.92 -34.95 24.17
N ALA A 7 -17.78 -34.53 24.73
CA ALA A 7 -16.61 -34.14 23.94
C ALA A 7 -16.04 -35.32 23.12
N LEU A 8 -16.00 -36.53 23.71
CA LEU A 8 -15.59 -37.74 22.98
C LEU A 8 -16.58 -38.10 21.87
N LEU A 9 -17.89 -38.00 22.13
CA LEU A 9 -18.91 -38.29 21.13
C LEU A 9 -18.85 -37.30 19.95
N VAL A 10 -18.65 -36.01 20.24
CA VAL A 10 -18.47 -34.96 19.21
C VAL A 10 -17.18 -35.22 18.41
N ALA A 11 -16.09 -35.59 19.07
CA ALA A 11 -14.84 -35.94 18.39
C ALA A 11 -14.97 -37.19 17.50
N CYS A 12 -15.68 -38.22 17.95
CA CYS A 12 -15.97 -39.41 17.15
C CYS A 12 -16.88 -39.10 15.94
N VAL A 13 -17.95 -38.32 16.13
CA VAL A 13 -18.86 -37.93 15.03
C VAL A 13 -18.14 -37.04 14.01
N ALA A 14 -17.33 -36.08 14.46
CA ALA A 14 -16.52 -35.24 13.57
C ALA A 14 -15.49 -36.05 12.80
N GLY A 15 -14.81 -37.01 13.44
CA GLY A 15 -13.85 -37.91 12.81
C GLY A 15 -14.49 -38.88 11.81
N CYS A 16 -15.70 -39.38 12.08
CA CYS A 16 -16.44 -40.21 11.13
C CYS A 16 -16.95 -39.40 9.92
N ALA A 17 -17.36 -38.15 10.11
CA ALA A 17 -17.83 -37.28 9.04
C ALA A 17 -16.70 -36.89 8.06
N THR A 18 -15.48 -36.65 8.55
CA THR A 18 -14.31 -36.35 7.68
C THR A 18 -13.84 -37.59 6.91
N LEU A 19 -13.75 -38.75 7.58
CA LEU A 19 -13.35 -40.02 6.92
C LEU A 19 -14.33 -40.45 5.82
N THR A 20 -15.63 -40.19 6.00
CA THR A 20 -16.65 -40.53 5.00
C THR A 20 -16.61 -39.58 3.79
N GLN A 21 -16.36 -38.28 3.99
CA GLN A 21 -16.22 -37.34 2.88
C GLN A 21 -14.99 -37.61 2.02
N ASP A 22 -13.83 -37.85 2.62
CA ASP A 22 -12.62 -38.16 1.86
C ASP A 22 -12.75 -39.48 1.12
N SER A 23 -13.36 -40.50 1.73
CA SER A 23 -13.65 -41.77 1.05
C SER A 23 -14.59 -41.62 -0.16
N LEU A 24 -15.62 -40.77 -0.07
CA LEU A 24 -16.51 -40.48 -1.20
C LEU A 24 -15.78 -39.75 -2.33
N LEU A 25 -14.92 -38.79 -2.00
CA LEU A 25 -14.10 -38.09 -3.00
C LEU A 25 -13.08 -39.02 -3.64
N ASP A 26 -12.46 -39.93 -2.88
CA ASP A 26 -11.53 -40.94 -3.38
C ASP A 26 -12.24 -41.91 -4.34
N GLN A 27 -13.47 -42.32 -4.02
CA GLN A 27 -14.27 -43.16 -4.93
C GLN A 27 -14.62 -42.42 -6.23
N ARG A 28 -14.91 -41.12 -6.16
CA ARG A 28 -15.37 -40.33 -7.32
C ARG A 28 -14.23 -39.86 -8.21
N PHE A 29 -13.11 -39.44 -7.62
CA PHE A 29 -12.02 -38.73 -8.31
C PHE A 29 -10.65 -39.40 -8.12
N GLY A 30 -10.57 -40.49 -7.36
CA GLY A 30 -9.33 -41.13 -6.91
C GLY A 30 -8.65 -40.39 -5.76
N PRO A 31 -7.60 -40.98 -5.17
CA PRO A 31 -6.91 -40.44 -4.01
C PRO A 31 -6.30 -39.07 -4.32
N ALA A 32 -6.23 -38.22 -3.31
CA ALA A 32 -5.54 -36.93 -3.41
C ALA A 32 -4.01 -37.12 -3.40
N ASP A 33 -3.33 -36.37 -4.26
CA ASP A 33 -1.87 -36.23 -4.34
C ASP A 33 -1.48 -34.76 -4.11
N PRO A 34 -1.14 -34.39 -2.86
CA PRO A 34 -0.68 -33.05 -2.50
C PRO A 34 0.59 -32.59 -3.25
N SER A 35 1.35 -33.51 -3.83
CA SER A 35 2.61 -33.23 -4.53
C SER A 35 2.44 -33.02 -6.04
N ARG A 36 1.22 -33.24 -6.57
CA ARG A 36 0.93 -33.19 -8.02
C ARG A 36 1.43 -31.90 -8.68
N PHE A 37 1.30 -30.75 -7.99
CA PHE A 37 1.69 -29.44 -8.52
C PHE A 37 3.08 -28.97 -8.06
N ASP A 38 3.85 -29.77 -7.33
CA ASP A 38 5.25 -29.45 -7.01
C ASP A 38 6.11 -29.42 -8.29
N ARG A 39 5.67 -30.14 -9.33
CA ARG A 39 6.25 -30.11 -10.68
C ARG A 39 5.11 -30.06 -11.70
N PRO A 40 4.67 -28.87 -12.13
CA PRO A 40 3.60 -28.78 -13.11
C PRO A 40 3.97 -29.43 -14.44
N ALA A 41 2.96 -29.97 -15.13
CA ALA A 41 3.11 -30.36 -16.53
C ALA A 41 3.42 -29.14 -17.39
N THR A 42 4.23 -29.31 -18.43
CA THR A 42 4.42 -28.30 -19.46
C THR A 42 3.25 -28.35 -20.46
N PRO A 43 2.88 -27.22 -21.07
CA PRO A 43 1.82 -27.22 -22.07
C PRO A 43 2.28 -28.04 -23.29
N PRO A 44 1.41 -28.87 -23.90
CA PRO A 44 1.74 -29.59 -25.12
C PRO A 44 1.97 -28.60 -26.28
N PRO A 45 2.68 -29.00 -27.36
CA PRO A 45 2.85 -28.15 -28.53
C PRO A 45 1.50 -27.65 -29.08
N GLY A 46 1.35 -26.34 -29.25
CA GLY A 46 0.08 -25.73 -29.66
C GLY A 46 -1.02 -25.69 -28.58
N GLY A 47 -0.71 -26.16 -27.36
CA GLY A 47 -1.58 -26.09 -26.20
C GLY A 47 -1.73 -24.68 -25.63
N VAL A 48 -2.69 -24.53 -24.71
CA VAL A 48 -2.96 -23.27 -24.02
C VAL A 48 -1.79 -22.93 -23.11
N SER A 49 -1.19 -21.75 -23.32
CA SER A 49 -0.11 -21.20 -22.50
C SER A 49 -0.68 -20.46 -21.29
N TYR A 50 -0.11 -20.70 -20.11
CA TYR A 50 -0.49 -19.94 -18.92
C TYR A 50 -0.10 -18.47 -19.11
N GLN A 51 1.13 -18.19 -19.53
CA GLN A 51 1.63 -16.81 -19.64
C GLN A 51 0.92 -15.99 -20.71
N ARG A 52 0.67 -16.57 -21.89
CA ARG A 52 0.14 -15.86 -23.05
C ARG A 52 -1.38 -15.83 -23.08
N ASP A 53 -2.04 -16.94 -22.73
CA ASP A 53 -3.47 -17.11 -22.98
C ASP A 53 -4.29 -16.99 -21.68
N VAL A 54 -3.85 -17.61 -20.58
CA VAL A 54 -4.62 -17.69 -19.32
C VAL A 54 -4.42 -16.46 -18.43
N ARG A 55 -3.16 -16.07 -18.23
CA ARG A 55 -2.78 -14.97 -17.33
C ARG A 55 -3.50 -13.67 -17.69
N PRO A 56 -3.59 -13.22 -18.96
CA PRO A 56 -4.35 -12.00 -19.28
C PRO A 56 -5.83 -12.08 -18.92
N VAL A 57 -6.46 -13.26 -18.99
CA VAL A 57 -7.85 -13.45 -18.56
C VAL A 57 -7.96 -13.33 -17.05
N LEU A 58 -7.08 -14.00 -16.30
CA LEU A 58 -7.10 -13.94 -14.83
C LEU A 58 -6.77 -12.53 -14.32
N GLU A 59 -5.81 -11.85 -14.94
CA GLU A 59 -5.43 -10.48 -14.62
C GLU A 59 -6.64 -9.53 -14.71
N ASN A 60 -7.32 -9.52 -15.86
CA ASN A 60 -8.40 -8.56 -16.12
C ASN A 60 -9.75 -8.93 -15.48
N ARG A 61 -9.92 -10.15 -14.95
CA ARG A 61 -11.22 -10.63 -14.43
C ARG A 61 -11.18 -11.07 -12.97
N CYS A 62 -10.02 -11.51 -12.48
CA CYS A 62 -9.91 -12.19 -11.18
C CYS A 62 -8.91 -11.49 -10.24
N VAL A 63 -7.73 -11.11 -10.74
CA VAL A 63 -6.66 -10.49 -9.94
C VAL A 63 -7.07 -9.14 -9.36
N VAL A 64 -7.96 -8.41 -10.05
CA VAL A 64 -8.61 -7.19 -9.56
C VAL A 64 -9.36 -7.37 -8.23
N CYS A 65 -9.64 -8.60 -7.80
CA CYS A 65 -10.19 -8.91 -6.47
C CYS A 65 -9.29 -9.87 -5.67
N HIS A 66 -8.54 -10.74 -6.35
CA HIS A 66 -7.71 -11.81 -5.76
C HIS A 66 -6.21 -11.46 -5.73
N GLY A 67 -5.89 -10.21 -5.41
CA GLY A 67 -4.53 -9.71 -5.29
C GLY A 67 -4.17 -9.32 -3.85
N CYS A 68 -2.88 -9.42 -3.49
CA CYS A 68 -2.35 -9.05 -2.17
C CYS A 68 -3.01 -9.78 -0.98
N TYR A 69 -2.88 -9.27 0.26
CA TYR A 69 -3.44 -9.86 1.48
C TYR A 69 -4.93 -9.57 1.71
N ASP A 70 -5.52 -8.69 0.90
CA ASP A 70 -6.97 -8.43 0.89
C ASP A 70 -7.73 -9.45 0.02
N ALA A 71 -7.00 -10.38 -0.63
CA ALA A 71 -7.60 -11.43 -1.43
C ALA A 71 -8.49 -12.34 -0.55
N PRO A 72 -9.78 -12.54 -0.91
CA PRO A 72 -10.66 -13.46 -0.20
C PRO A 72 -10.03 -14.84 -0.09
N CYS A 73 -10.13 -15.45 1.10
CA CYS A 73 -9.55 -16.75 1.42
C CYS A 73 -8.03 -16.86 1.18
N GLN A 74 -7.32 -15.72 1.18
CA GLN A 74 -5.94 -15.60 0.71
C GLN A 74 -5.71 -16.24 -0.69
N LEU A 75 -6.74 -16.43 -1.51
CA LEU A 75 -6.60 -17.02 -2.83
C LEU A 75 -5.98 -15.98 -3.76
N LYS A 76 -4.69 -16.16 -4.06
CA LYS A 76 -3.94 -15.27 -4.96
C LYS A 76 -3.97 -15.82 -6.37
N LEU A 77 -4.47 -15.03 -7.33
CA LEU A 77 -4.60 -15.45 -8.73
C LEU A 77 -3.60 -14.75 -9.67
N GLY A 78 -2.69 -13.94 -9.11
CA GLY A 78 -1.73 -13.13 -9.86
C GLY A 78 -0.50 -13.87 -10.39
N SER A 79 -0.35 -15.16 -10.09
CA SER A 79 0.70 -16.04 -10.60
C SER A 79 0.23 -17.49 -10.59
N TRP A 80 0.91 -18.37 -11.34
CA TRP A 80 0.54 -19.79 -11.39
C TRP A 80 0.73 -20.44 -10.01
N GLU A 81 1.83 -20.10 -9.33
CA GLU A 81 2.15 -20.59 -7.99
C GLU A 81 1.14 -20.12 -6.95
N GLY A 82 0.56 -18.92 -7.11
CA GLY A 82 -0.53 -18.44 -6.27
C GLY A 82 -1.80 -19.29 -6.40
N ILE A 83 -2.12 -19.70 -7.64
CA ILE A 83 -3.27 -20.58 -7.94
C ILE A 83 -2.99 -21.99 -7.36
N ALA A 84 -1.79 -22.53 -7.59
CA ALA A 84 -1.40 -23.86 -7.10
C ALA A 84 -1.30 -23.91 -5.57
N ARG A 85 -0.91 -22.82 -4.91
CA ARG A 85 -0.98 -22.68 -3.45
C ARG A 85 -2.39 -22.92 -2.94
N GLY A 86 -3.41 -22.43 -3.64
CA GLY A 86 -4.81 -22.56 -3.25
C GLY A 86 -5.25 -21.55 -2.20
N ALA A 87 -6.22 -21.94 -1.37
CA ALA A 87 -6.94 -21.03 -0.47
C ALA A 87 -6.86 -21.48 0.99
N THR A 88 -7.11 -20.56 1.92
CA THR A 88 -7.23 -20.85 3.36
C THR A 88 -8.25 -19.92 4.01
N LYS A 89 -8.86 -20.37 5.12
CA LYS A 89 -9.76 -19.54 5.94
C LYS A 89 -8.98 -18.63 6.90
N ALA A 90 -7.67 -18.82 7.05
CA ALA A 90 -6.84 -17.98 7.88
C ALA A 90 -6.90 -16.53 7.39
N LEU A 91 -7.13 -15.59 8.30
CA LEU A 91 -7.06 -14.16 7.99
C LEU A 91 -5.60 -13.69 8.03
N VAL A 92 -5.25 -12.71 7.20
CA VAL A 92 -3.99 -11.95 7.38
C VAL A 92 -4.23 -10.74 8.26
N TYR A 93 -5.27 -9.95 7.94
CA TYR A 93 -5.73 -8.84 8.76
C TYR A 93 -6.72 -9.33 9.82
N ASP A 94 -6.27 -9.39 11.06
CA ASP A 94 -7.12 -9.72 12.21
C ASP A 94 -6.59 -8.97 13.43
N GLY A 95 -7.22 -7.83 13.70
CA GLY A 95 -6.89 -6.97 14.83
C GLY A 95 -7.29 -7.55 16.19
N THR A 96 -7.85 -8.75 16.26
CA THR A 96 -8.30 -9.38 17.52
C THR A 96 -7.36 -10.45 18.04
N ARG A 97 -6.32 -10.83 17.29
CA ARG A 97 -5.39 -11.90 17.70
C ARG A 97 -4.57 -11.50 18.92
N LEU A 98 -4.50 -12.43 19.87
CA LEU A 98 -3.63 -12.34 21.05
C LEU A 98 -2.18 -12.73 20.73
N LEU A 99 -2.00 -13.70 19.83
CA LEU A 99 -0.69 -14.21 19.41
C LEU A 99 -0.42 -13.89 17.95
N GLU A 100 0.86 -13.83 17.59
CA GLU A 100 1.28 -13.67 16.20
C GLU A 100 0.83 -14.84 15.33
N ALA A 101 0.38 -14.55 14.11
CA ALA A 101 0.13 -15.58 13.11
C ALA A 101 1.44 -16.00 12.40
N PRO A 102 1.54 -17.26 11.94
CA PRO A 102 2.60 -17.66 11.02
C PRO A 102 2.51 -16.92 9.69
N PRO A 103 3.62 -16.41 9.13
CA PRO A 103 3.63 -15.79 7.81
C PRO A 103 3.26 -16.75 6.67
N THR A 104 2.53 -16.23 5.67
CA THR A 104 1.99 -16.95 4.50
C THR A 104 2.30 -16.25 3.17
N ARG A 105 3.43 -15.56 3.11
CA ARG A 105 3.89 -14.74 1.99
C ARG A 105 4.35 -15.65 0.85
N LEU A 106 3.75 -15.45 -0.33
CA LEU A 106 4.05 -16.23 -1.52
C LEU A 106 5.53 -16.05 -1.90
N PHE A 107 6.18 -17.13 -2.33
CA PHE A 107 7.62 -17.20 -2.67
C PHE A 107 8.61 -16.99 -1.52
N VAL A 108 8.13 -16.78 -0.29
CA VAL A 108 8.98 -16.57 0.89
C VAL A 108 8.79 -17.71 1.88
N ASP A 109 7.57 -17.90 2.37
CA ASP A 109 7.31 -18.81 3.50
C ASP A 109 7.10 -20.28 3.10
N ALA A 110 6.92 -20.54 1.80
CA ALA A 110 6.97 -21.87 1.18
C ALA A 110 7.18 -21.73 -0.34
N GLN A 111 7.81 -22.74 -0.94
CA GLN A 111 8.24 -22.76 -2.35
C GLN A 111 7.43 -23.74 -3.21
N LEU A 112 6.77 -24.73 -2.61
CA LEU A 112 6.03 -25.77 -3.31
C LEU A 112 4.56 -25.85 -2.84
N PRO A 113 3.59 -26.17 -3.72
CA PRO A 113 2.20 -26.41 -3.35
C PRO A 113 2.01 -27.40 -2.19
N SER A 114 2.75 -28.50 -2.15
CA SER A 114 2.67 -29.49 -1.05
C SER A 114 3.05 -28.90 0.32
N GLN A 115 4.00 -27.97 0.35
CA GLN A 115 4.39 -27.27 1.58
C GLN A 115 3.27 -26.34 2.08
N TRP A 116 2.47 -25.78 1.18
CA TRP A 116 1.31 -24.97 1.55
C TRP A 116 0.19 -25.81 2.17
N ARG A 117 0.04 -27.08 1.76
CA ARG A 117 -0.92 -28.01 2.39
C ARG A 117 -0.59 -28.23 3.88
N GLN A 118 0.70 -28.22 4.23
CA GLN A 118 1.17 -28.30 5.63
C GLN A 118 0.90 -27.01 6.43
N LYS A 119 0.52 -25.92 5.76
CA LYS A 119 0.12 -24.63 6.35
C LYS A 119 -1.39 -24.38 6.23
N ASP A 120 -2.19 -25.45 6.19
CA ASP A 120 -3.67 -25.42 6.13
C ASP A 120 -4.26 -24.74 4.88
N PHE A 121 -3.50 -24.66 3.79
CA PHE A 121 -4.07 -24.32 2.48
C PHE A 121 -4.69 -25.55 1.84
N HIS A 122 -5.82 -25.38 1.16
CA HIS A 122 -6.48 -26.42 0.38
C HIS A 122 -6.42 -26.10 -1.12
N PRO A 123 -6.35 -27.12 -1.99
CA PRO A 123 -6.21 -26.91 -3.43
C PRO A 123 -7.48 -26.31 -4.04
N VAL A 124 -7.29 -25.44 -5.03
CA VAL A 124 -8.36 -24.99 -5.94
C VAL A 124 -8.27 -25.60 -7.34
N LEU A 125 -7.14 -26.26 -7.63
CA LEU A 125 -6.90 -27.10 -8.79
C LEU A 125 -7.16 -28.57 -8.43
N ASN A 126 -7.34 -29.44 -9.43
CA ASN A 126 -7.50 -30.87 -9.20
C ASN A 126 -6.18 -31.49 -8.72
N GLU A 127 -6.11 -31.94 -7.47
CA GLU A 127 -5.01 -32.75 -6.91
C GLU A 127 -5.29 -34.25 -6.91
N ARG A 128 -6.38 -34.70 -7.55
CA ARG A 128 -6.78 -36.11 -7.62
C ARG A 128 -6.44 -36.71 -8.99
N THR A 129 -7.05 -37.83 -9.38
CA THR A 129 -6.73 -38.51 -10.66
C THR A 129 -6.81 -37.54 -11.84
N PRO A 130 -5.75 -37.40 -12.66
CA PRO A 130 -5.62 -36.33 -13.66
C PRO A 130 -6.29 -36.66 -15.02
N THR A 131 -7.58 -36.97 -15.04
CA THR A 131 -8.35 -37.04 -16.30
C THR A 131 -8.92 -35.66 -16.66
N PRO A 132 -9.18 -35.34 -17.94
CA PRO A 132 -9.79 -34.07 -18.33
C PRO A 132 -11.11 -33.77 -17.58
N GLU A 133 -11.94 -34.80 -17.39
CA GLU A 133 -13.22 -34.69 -16.68
C GLU A 133 -12.99 -34.37 -15.20
N ASN A 134 -12.07 -35.10 -14.54
CA ASN A 134 -11.75 -34.87 -13.12
C ASN A 134 -11.04 -33.54 -12.92
N ASN A 135 -10.21 -33.10 -13.87
CA ASN A 135 -9.53 -31.81 -13.80
C ASN A 135 -10.50 -30.65 -13.70
N LEU A 136 -11.67 -30.76 -14.33
CA LEU A 136 -12.75 -29.79 -14.21
C LEU A 136 -13.61 -30.06 -12.98
N ALA A 137 -14.14 -31.28 -12.82
CA ALA A 137 -15.08 -31.62 -11.76
C ALA A 137 -14.49 -31.53 -10.34
N ALA A 138 -13.18 -31.72 -10.19
CA ALA A 138 -12.45 -31.60 -8.93
C ALA A 138 -11.69 -30.27 -8.78
N SER A 139 -11.90 -29.29 -9.66
CA SER A 139 -11.32 -27.94 -9.53
C SER A 139 -12.35 -26.97 -8.96
N VAL A 140 -12.11 -26.48 -7.74
CA VAL A 140 -12.89 -25.41 -7.11
C VAL A 140 -12.86 -24.15 -7.99
N LEU A 141 -11.72 -23.84 -8.62
CA LEU A 141 -11.60 -22.70 -9.55
C LEU A 141 -12.58 -22.84 -10.73
N TYR A 142 -12.57 -23.99 -11.43
CA TYR A 142 -13.51 -24.22 -12.53
C TYR A 142 -14.96 -24.16 -12.06
N ARG A 143 -15.28 -24.83 -10.95
CA ARG A 143 -16.65 -24.90 -10.43
C ARG A 143 -17.19 -23.52 -10.05
N SER A 144 -16.36 -22.63 -9.50
CA SER A 144 -16.75 -21.23 -9.24
C SER A 144 -17.07 -20.44 -10.51
N LEU A 145 -16.34 -20.69 -11.61
CA LEU A 145 -16.63 -20.07 -12.92
C LEU A 145 -17.88 -20.67 -13.57
N ALA A 146 -18.06 -21.99 -13.47
CA ALA A 146 -19.25 -22.69 -13.95
C ALA A 146 -20.51 -22.24 -13.21
N LEU A 147 -20.42 -22.04 -11.89
CA LEU A 147 -21.50 -21.50 -11.06
C LEU A 147 -21.94 -20.13 -11.56
N LYS A 148 -20.99 -19.24 -11.88
CA LYS A 148 -21.30 -17.91 -12.44
C LYS A 148 -22.01 -17.97 -13.79
N LYS A 149 -21.61 -18.93 -14.63
CA LYS A 149 -22.24 -19.16 -15.93
C LYS A 149 -23.67 -19.68 -15.77
N ALA A 150 -23.89 -20.60 -14.84
CA ALA A 150 -25.21 -21.17 -14.56
C ALA A 150 -26.16 -20.16 -13.89
N HIS A 151 -25.61 -19.27 -13.07
CA HIS A 151 -26.33 -18.24 -12.34
C HIS A 151 -25.71 -16.85 -12.61
N PRO A 152 -26.01 -16.22 -13.77
CA PRO A 152 -25.56 -14.88 -14.09
C PRO A 152 -26.08 -13.84 -13.09
N LEU A 153 -25.57 -12.61 -13.17
CA LEU A 153 -26.09 -11.53 -12.31
C LEU A 153 -27.59 -11.33 -12.56
N PRO A 154 -28.39 -11.07 -11.49
CA PRO A 154 -29.76 -10.60 -11.63
C PRO A 154 -29.84 -9.32 -12.50
N ASP A 155 -30.95 -9.16 -13.23
CA ASP A 155 -31.24 -7.97 -14.02
C ASP A 155 -31.77 -6.83 -13.12
N GLU A 156 -30.91 -6.37 -12.22
CA GLU A 156 -31.19 -5.31 -11.26
C GLU A 156 -30.04 -4.29 -11.27
N PRO A 157 -30.31 -2.97 -11.28
CA PRO A 157 -29.25 -1.96 -11.27
C PRO A 157 -28.36 -2.03 -10.02
N VAL A 158 -28.94 -2.37 -8.87
CA VAL A 158 -28.25 -2.53 -7.58
C VAL A 158 -28.55 -3.92 -7.07
N LEU A 159 -27.51 -4.71 -6.83
CA LEU A 159 -27.65 -6.08 -6.37
C LEU A 159 -28.22 -6.10 -4.95
N SER A 160 -29.17 -7.00 -4.68
CA SER A 160 -29.85 -7.12 -3.39
C SER A 160 -28.95 -7.67 -2.28
N GLY A 161 -29.50 -7.79 -1.06
CA GLY A 161 -28.81 -8.35 0.12
C GLY A 161 -28.39 -9.82 0.00
N ALA A 162 -28.68 -10.49 -1.12
CA ALA A 162 -28.08 -11.78 -1.46
C ALA A 162 -26.56 -11.68 -1.71
N PHE A 163 -26.05 -10.47 -1.93
CA PHE A 163 -24.63 -10.19 -2.06
C PHE A 163 -24.10 -9.43 -0.85
N ASP A 164 -22.96 -9.89 -0.33
CA ASP A 164 -22.24 -9.22 0.73
C ASP A 164 -20.93 -8.63 0.18
N PHE A 165 -20.90 -7.32 0.04
CA PHE A 165 -19.74 -6.56 -0.42
C PHE A 165 -18.94 -5.93 0.72
N SER A 166 -19.24 -6.26 1.98
CA SER A 166 -18.47 -5.75 3.10
C SER A 166 -17.04 -6.32 3.07
N LEU A 167 -16.08 -5.49 3.48
CA LEU A 167 -14.67 -5.89 3.55
C LEU A 167 -14.37 -6.82 4.73
N ASP A 168 -15.26 -6.88 5.71
CA ASP A 168 -15.16 -7.66 6.94
C ASP A 168 -16.09 -8.89 6.96
N ARG A 169 -16.68 -9.24 5.81
CA ARG A 169 -17.55 -10.41 5.66
C ARG A 169 -16.85 -11.71 6.09
N ALA A 170 -17.64 -12.65 6.60
CA ALA A 170 -17.15 -13.97 6.94
C ALA A 170 -16.61 -14.70 5.68
N GLN A 171 -15.41 -15.28 5.80
CA GLN A 171 -14.75 -15.95 4.68
C GLN A 171 -15.44 -17.28 4.35
N THR A 172 -16.01 -17.40 3.14
CA THR A 172 -16.65 -18.62 2.63
C THR A 172 -15.72 -19.37 1.67
N CYS A 173 -14.70 -20.02 2.24
CA CYS A 173 -13.67 -20.75 1.48
C CYS A 173 -14.06 -22.23 1.32
N ALA A 174 -14.98 -22.52 0.40
CA ALA A 174 -15.48 -23.87 0.17
C ALA A 174 -14.39 -24.80 -0.41
N ARG A 175 -14.16 -25.93 0.26
CA ARG A 175 -13.29 -27.00 -0.22
C ARG A 175 -14.01 -27.85 -1.27
N LEU A 176 -13.28 -28.68 -2.01
CA LEU A 176 -13.89 -29.59 -3.00
C LEU A 176 -15.04 -30.44 -2.44
N GLY A 177 -14.85 -31.04 -1.25
CA GLY A 177 -15.89 -31.85 -0.61
C GLY A 177 -17.10 -31.07 -0.09
N GLU A 178 -16.97 -29.75 0.09
CA GLU A 178 -18.03 -28.85 0.57
C GLU A 178 -18.77 -28.17 -0.60
N PHE A 179 -18.20 -28.20 -1.81
CA PHE A 179 -18.64 -27.33 -2.90
C PHE A 179 -20.04 -27.68 -3.42
N ASP A 180 -20.44 -28.95 -3.42
CA ASP A 180 -21.80 -29.37 -3.80
C ASP A 180 -22.87 -28.75 -2.87
N ALA A 181 -22.57 -28.59 -1.57
CA ALA A 181 -23.47 -27.89 -0.65
C ALA A 181 -23.40 -26.38 -0.87
N TYR A 182 -22.18 -25.84 -1.02
CA TYR A 182 -21.94 -24.43 -1.27
C TYR A 182 -22.70 -23.89 -2.49
N GLU A 183 -22.70 -24.61 -3.61
CA GLU A 183 -23.41 -24.16 -4.83
C GLU A 183 -24.94 -24.16 -4.68
N ARG A 184 -25.50 -25.05 -3.84
CA ARG A 184 -26.93 -25.07 -3.52
C ARG A 184 -27.32 -23.94 -2.58
N ASP A 185 -26.49 -23.70 -1.57
CA ASP A 185 -26.77 -22.70 -0.52
C ASP A 185 -26.44 -21.28 -0.99
N HIS A 186 -25.53 -21.14 -1.96
CA HIS A 186 -25.03 -19.86 -2.48
C HIS A 186 -24.99 -19.83 -4.03
N PRO A 187 -26.14 -19.98 -4.73
CA PRO A 187 -26.17 -20.06 -6.19
C PRO A 187 -25.59 -18.81 -6.89
N LEU A 188 -25.69 -17.63 -6.26
CA LEU A 188 -25.18 -16.36 -6.80
C LEU A 188 -23.70 -16.09 -6.44
N ALA A 189 -23.00 -17.00 -5.77
CA ALA A 189 -21.62 -16.81 -5.35
C ALA A 189 -20.56 -17.18 -6.41
N GLY A 190 -20.99 -17.46 -7.65
CA GLY A 190 -20.09 -17.68 -8.78
C GLY A 190 -19.15 -16.50 -9.03
N MET A 191 -17.93 -16.81 -9.49
CA MET A 191 -16.87 -15.82 -9.73
C MET A 191 -16.81 -15.41 -11.21
N PRO A 192 -16.54 -14.12 -11.55
CA PRO A 192 -16.27 -13.00 -10.64
C PRO A 192 -17.49 -12.57 -9.81
N TYR A 193 -17.31 -12.51 -8.48
CA TYR A 193 -18.38 -12.27 -7.54
C TYR A 193 -18.95 -10.86 -7.66
N GLY A 194 -20.27 -10.74 -7.82
CA GLY A 194 -20.95 -9.45 -7.97
C GLY A 194 -20.48 -8.61 -9.17
N LEU A 195 -19.87 -9.23 -10.19
CA LEU A 195 -19.48 -8.63 -11.47
C LEU A 195 -19.96 -9.53 -12.63
N PRO A 196 -19.95 -9.08 -13.89
CA PRO A 196 -20.39 -9.92 -15.00
C PRO A 196 -19.48 -11.14 -15.17
N GLY A 197 -20.03 -12.25 -15.67
CA GLY A 197 -19.24 -13.45 -15.98
C GLY A 197 -18.19 -13.18 -17.07
N LEU A 198 -17.23 -14.11 -17.20
CA LEU A 198 -16.25 -14.09 -18.29
C LEU A 198 -16.96 -14.17 -19.64
N ALA A 199 -16.39 -13.51 -20.66
CA ALA A 199 -16.86 -13.69 -22.02
C ALA A 199 -16.69 -15.17 -22.45
N PRO A 200 -17.51 -15.71 -23.37
CA PRO A 200 -17.45 -17.13 -23.74
C PRO A 200 -16.06 -17.60 -24.18
N ARG A 201 -15.31 -16.76 -24.89
CA ARG A 201 -13.92 -17.06 -25.32
C ARG A 201 -12.94 -17.08 -24.15
N GLU A 202 -13.06 -16.15 -23.21
CA GLU A 202 -12.22 -16.10 -22.01
C GLU A 202 -12.45 -17.33 -21.14
N LEU A 203 -13.71 -17.71 -20.94
CA LEU A 203 -14.07 -18.91 -20.20
C LEU A 203 -13.56 -20.19 -20.87
N ASP A 204 -13.65 -20.28 -22.20
CA ASP A 204 -13.12 -21.42 -22.97
C ASP A 204 -11.60 -21.58 -22.77
N VAL A 205 -10.83 -20.48 -22.82
CA VAL A 205 -9.38 -20.50 -22.61
C VAL A 205 -9.03 -21.08 -21.23
N VAL A 206 -9.67 -20.57 -20.17
CA VAL A 206 -9.44 -21.06 -18.80
C VAL A 206 -9.91 -22.51 -18.64
N THR A 207 -11.06 -22.87 -19.24
CA THR A 207 -11.60 -24.23 -19.18
C THR A 207 -10.68 -25.24 -19.85
N ARG A 208 -10.17 -24.96 -21.05
CA ARG A 208 -9.24 -25.85 -21.76
C ARG A 208 -7.93 -25.99 -21.00
N TRP A 209 -7.40 -24.91 -20.45
CA TRP A 209 -6.20 -24.95 -19.60
C TRP A 209 -6.41 -25.86 -18.38
N LEU A 210 -7.52 -25.67 -17.64
CA LEU A 210 -7.85 -26.50 -16.48
C LEU A 210 -8.05 -27.96 -16.87
N ALA A 211 -8.80 -28.25 -17.94
CA ALA A 211 -9.03 -29.61 -18.44
C ALA A 211 -7.72 -30.34 -18.76
N THR A 212 -6.70 -29.64 -19.27
CA THR A 212 -5.36 -30.21 -19.53
C THR A 212 -4.48 -30.35 -18.28
N GLY A 213 -5.02 -30.08 -17.08
CA GLY A 213 -4.31 -30.23 -15.82
C GLY A 213 -3.52 -28.98 -15.40
N ALA A 214 -3.95 -27.79 -15.85
CA ALA A 214 -3.37 -26.50 -15.51
C ALA A 214 -1.84 -26.42 -15.77
N PRO A 215 -1.35 -26.78 -16.97
CA PRO A 215 0.07 -26.77 -17.28
C PRO A 215 0.68 -25.37 -17.11
N PHE A 216 1.97 -25.33 -16.82
CA PHE A 216 2.74 -24.11 -16.61
C PHE A 216 3.91 -24.01 -17.58
N ASP A 217 3.96 -22.91 -18.33
CA ASP A 217 5.14 -22.45 -19.06
C ASP A 217 5.85 -21.35 -18.26
N ALA A 218 7.12 -21.59 -17.96
CA ALA A 218 7.95 -20.64 -17.25
C ALA A 218 8.05 -19.31 -18.03
N ALA A 219 8.10 -18.20 -17.30
CA ALA A 219 8.34 -16.90 -17.91
C ALA A 219 9.69 -16.89 -18.65
N PRO A 220 9.80 -16.15 -19.78
CA PRO A 220 11.06 -16.02 -20.48
C PRO A 220 12.11 -15.38 -19.57
N ALA A 221 13.38 -15.78 -19.75
CA ALA A 221 14.49 -15.15 -19.06
C ALA A 221 14.59 -13.67 -19.45
N PRO A 222 15.05 -12.79 -18.54
CA PRO A 222 15.28 -11.39 -18.87
C PRO A 222 16.19 -11.23 -20.10
N PRO A 223 15.97 -10.23 -20.96
CA PRO A 223 16.86 -9.92 -22.07
C PRO A 223 18.32 -9.76 -21.60
N ALA A 224 19.29 -10.09 -22.46
CA ALA A 224 20.70 -10.08 -22.08
C ALA A 224 21.20 -8.73 -21.54
N HIS A 225 20.64 -7.60 -22.00
CA HIS A 225 20.98 -6.28 -21.47
C HIS A 225 20.45 -6.06 -20.05
N VAL A 226 19.25 -6.52 -19.73
CA VAL A 226 18.69 -6.52 -18.36
C VAL A 226 19.49 -7.45 -17.46
N ALA A 227 19.83 -8.66 -17.93
CA ALA A 227 20.63 -9.61 -17.16
C ALA A 227 22.03 -9.06 -16.79
N ARG A 228 22.65 -8.24 -17.67
CA ARG A 228 23.89 -7.52 -17.34
C ARG A 228 23.68 -6.49 -16.24
N GLN A 229 22.63 -5.67 -16.32
CA GLN A 229 22.33 -4.69 -15.27
C GLN A 229 22.05 -5.37 -13.92
N VAL A 230 21.33 -6.49 -13.90
CA VAL A 230 21.14 -7.31 -12.71
C VAL A 230 22.49 -7.71 -12.12
N LYS A 231 23.41 -8.23 -12.94
CA LYS A 231 24.75 -8.62 -12.50
C LYS A 231 25.55 -7.44 -11.94
N ASP A 232 25.50 -6.28 -12.57
CA ASP A 232 26.24 -5.08 -12.13
C ASP A 232 25.74 -4.59 -10.76
N TRP A 233 24.41 -4.57 -10.57
CA TRP A 233 23.80 -4.22 -9.29
C TRP A 233 24.06 -5.27 -8.21
N GLU A 234 23.97 -6.56 -8.53
CA GLU A 234 24.34 -7.62 -7.58
C GLU A 234 25.82 -7.54 -7.20
N GLN A 235 26.72 -7.19 -8.12
CA GLN A 235 28.13 -6.97 -7.79
C GLN A 235 28.31 -5.79 -6.82
N PHE A 236 27.63 -4.67 -7.07
CA PHE A 236 27.67 -3.49 -6.21
C PHE A 236 27.13 -3.78 -4.79
N LEU A 237 26.02 -4.51 -4.68
CA LEU A 237 25.39 -4.84 -3.40
C LEU A 237 26.10 -5.95 -2.59
N ASN A 238 27.07 -6.64 -3.18
CA ASN A 238 27.70 -7.80 -2.54
C ASN A 238 29.22 -7.65 -2.34
N GLY A 239 29.71 -6.41 -2.29
CA GLY A 239 31.09 -6.09 -1.90
C GLY A 239 31.50 -6.71 -0.54
N SER A 240 32.79 -7.01 -0.39
CA SER A 240 33.31 -7.78 0.75
C SER A 240 33.69 -6.92 1.96
N SER A 241 33.93 -5.62 1.80
CA SER A 241 34.33 -4.75 2.91
C SER A 241 33.17 -4.51 3.88
N LEU A 242 33.45 -4.36 5.19
CA LEU A 242 32.40 -4.11 6.20
C LEU A 242 31.53 -2.89 5.86
N LYS A 243 32.12 -1.88 5.21
CA LYS A 243 31.43 -0.67 4.74
C LYS A 243 30.39 -0.98 3.65
N GLU A 244 30.75 -1.78 2.65
CA GLU A 244 29.83 -2.22 1.59
C GLU A 244 28.72 -3.13 2.15
N GLN A 245 29.06 -4.01 3.09
CA GLN A 245 28.07 -4.88 3.74
C GLN A 245 27.05 -4.07 4.55
N LEU A 246 27.51 -3.06 5.30
CA LEU A 246 26.65 -2.16 6.06
C LEU A 246 25.75 -1.32 5.16
N MET A 247 26.29 -0.76 4.07
CA MET A 247 25.51 -0.07 3.04
C MET A 247 24.42 -0.99 2.47
N SER A 248 24.78 -2.21 2.10
CA SER A 248 23.85 -3.12 1.42
C SER A 248 22.73 -3.59 2.36
N ARG A 249 23.03 -3.75 3.65
CA ARG A 249 22.01 -3.94 4.70
C ARG A 249 21.05 -2.75 4.77
N TYR A 250 21.57 -1.53 4.82
CA TYR A 250 20.76 -0.31 4.83
C TYR A 250 19.85 -0.22 3.60
N LEU A 251 20.41 -0.44 2.39
CA LEU A 251 19.65 -0.42 1.14
C LEU A 251 18.57 -1.51 1.10
N TYR A 252 18.85 -2.72 1.56
CA TYR A 252 17.86 -3.79 1.61
C TYR A 252 16.71 -3.48 2.56
N GLU A 253 17.00 -3.08 3.80
CA GLU A 253 15.97 -2.74 4.79
C GLU A 253 15.07 -1.60 4.30
N HIS A 254 15.57 -0.75 3.39
CA HIS A 254 14.84 0.37 2.80
C HIS A 254 14.16 0.10 1.44
N LEU A 255 14.52 -0.99 0.74
CA LEU A 255 14.07 -1.24 -0.64
C LEU A 255 13.38 -2.59 -0.85
N PHE A 256 13.27 -3.45 0.18
CA PHE A 256 12.74 -4.82 0.04
C PHE A 256 11.29 -4.93 -0.46
N LEU A 257 10.48 -3.86 -0.34
CA LEU A 257 9.11 -3.79 -0.88
C LEU A 257 9.03 -3.12 -2.26
N GLY A 258 10.12 -2.55 -2.75
CA GLY A 258 10.14 -1.86 -4.03
C GLY A 258 10.11 -2.82 -5.20
N HIS A 259 9.38 -2.44 -6.26
CA HIS A 259 9.52 -3.07 -7.57
C HIS A 259 10.65 -2.38 -8.32
N LEU A 260 11.83 -3.00 -8.29
CA LEU A 260 13.04 -2.46 -8.87
C LEU A 260 12.98 -2.62 -10.40
N VAL A 261 13.14 -1.52 -11.13
CA VAL A 261 12.99 -1.49 -12.60
C VAL A 261 14.20 -0.82 -13.21
N PHE A 262 14.73 -1.33 -14.32
CA PHE A 262 15.93 -0.78 -14.94
C PHE A 262 15.61 0.34 -15.92
N GLU A 263 16.40 1.42 -15.90
CA GLU A 263 16.24 2.58 -16.80
C GLU A 263 16.25 2.19 -18.30
N ASP A 264 17.07 1.21 -18.68
CA ASP A 264 17.23 0.77 -20.06
C ASP A 264 16.34 -0.42 -20.46
N ASP A 265 15.34 -0.77 -19.65
CA ASP A 265 14.38 -1.83 -19.98
C ASP A 265 13.05 -1.25 -20.47
N ALA A 266 12.82 -1.34 -21.79
CA ALA A 266 11.60 -0.85 -22.43
C ALA A 266 10.32 -1.57 -21.95
N HIS A 267 10.45 -2.77 -21.40
CA HIS A 267 9.32 -3.52 -20.84
C HIS A 267 9.09 -3.23 -19.35
N HIS A 268 9.96 -2.43 -18.73
CA HIS A 268 9.94 -2.11 -17.30
C HIS A 268 9.73 -3.35 -16.41
N GLN A 269 10.42 -4.45 -16.73
CA GLN A 269 10.35 -5.68 -15.95
C GLN A 269 10.74 -5.36 -14.50
N SER A 270 9.84 -5.70 -13.58
CA SER A 270 10.03 -5.47 -12.15
C SER A 270 10.84 -6.60 -11.52
N PHE A 271 11.72 -6.24 -10.61
CA PHE A 271 12.54 -7.14 -9.81
C PHE A 271 12.33 -6.87 -8.32
N ARG A 272 12.43 -7.92 -7.51
CA ARG A 272 12.47 -7.84 -6.06
C ARG A 272 13.90 -7.96 -5.57
N LEU A 273 14.23 -7.20 -4.52
CA LEU A 273 15.47 -7.37 -3.78
C LEU A 273 15.26 -8.35 -2.63
N VAL A 274 16.01 -9.45 -2.63
CA VAL A 274 15.90 -10.50 -1.60
C VAL A 274 17.24 -10.77 -0.92
N ARG A 275 17.18 -11.23 0.32
CA ARG A 275 18.34 -11.84 1.01
C ARG A 275 18.46 -13.29 0.59
N SER A 276 19.69 -13.73 0.33
CA SER A 276 20.00 -15.10 -0.06
C SER A 276 21.19 -15.67 0.68
N THR A 277 21.17 -16.98 0.94
CA THR A 277 22.32 -17.73 1.47
C THR A 277 23.37 -18.02 0.39
N THR A 278 23.06 -17.77 -0.88
CA THR A 278 23.92 -18.06 -2.03
C THR A 278 24.36 -16.81 -2.79
N ALA A 279 25.64 -16.78 -3.18
CA ALA A 279 26.26 -15.68 -3.91
C ALA A 279 25.72 -15.52 -5.36
N PRO A 280 25.90 -14.33 -5.97
CA PRO A 280 25.68 -14.12 -7.41
C PRO A 280 26.30 -15.21 -8.29
N GLY A 281 25.56 -15.64 -9.32
CA GLY A 281 25.94 -16.76 -10.20
C GLY A 281 25.45 -18.14 -9.74
N LYS A 282 24.86 -18.26 -8.55
CA LYS A 282 24.13 -19.45 -8.09
C LYS A 282 22.62 -19.19 -8.04
N PRO A 283 21.77 -20.24 -8.15
CA PRO A 283 20.33 -20.11 -7.93
C PRO A 283 20.04 -19.48 -6.57
N VAL A 284 19.08 -18.55 -6.53
CA VAL A 284 18.72 -17.85 -5.29
C VAL A 284 18.09 -18.83 -4.31
N VAL A 285 18.63 -18.86 -3.09
CA VAL A 285 18.01 -19.51 -1.93
C VAL A 285 17.58 -18.40 -0.96
N PRO A 286 16.29 -18.00 -0.93
CA PRO A 286 15.82 -16.88 -0.12
C PRO A 286 15.97 -17.12 1.38
N VAL A 287 16.24 -16.05 2.13
CA VAL A 287 16.21 -16.02 3.59
C VAL A 287 14.85 -15.48 4.04
N ALA A 288 14.01 -16.36 4.58
CA ALA A 288 12.62 -16.06 4.94
C ALA A 288 12.48 -15.62 6.41
N THR A 289 12.91 -14.40 6.73
CA THR A 289 12.62 -13.79 8.05
C THR A 289 11.30 -13.04 8.03
N ARG A 290 10.70 -12.80 9.20
CA ARG A 290 9.44 -12.06 9.33
C ARG A 290 9.65 -10.58 9.00
N ARG A 291 10.73 -9.98 9.52
CA ARG A 291 11.15 -8.60 9.26
C ARG A 291 12.48 -8.54 8.49
N PRO A 292 12.75 -7.49 7.70
CA PRO A 292 13.97 -7.38 6.89
C PRO A 292 15.26 -7.29 7.73
N TYR A 293 15.17 -6.80 8.97
CA TYR A 293 16.32 -6.62 9.87
C TYR A 293 16.53 -7.78 10.84
N GLU A 294 15.75 -8.86 10.77
CA GLU A 294 15.95 -10.03 11.63
C GLU A 294 17.19 -10.83 11.19
N ASP A 295 17.74 -11.59 12.15
CA ASP A 295 18.91 -12.44 11.96
C ASP A 295 18.69 -13.40 10.77
N PRO A 296 19.53 -13.34 9.73
CA PRO A 296 19.39 -14.21 8.57
C PRO A 296 19.78 -15.68 8.85
N GLY A 297 20.31 -16.01 10.03
CA GLY A 297 20.73 -17.36 10.43
C GLY A 297 21.97 -17.86 9.69
N VAL A 298 22.69 -16.96 9.00
CA VAL A 298 23.90 -17.26 8.24
C VAL A 298 24.98 -16.20 8.46
N ALA A 299 26.24 -16.62 8.46
CA ALA A 299 27.37 -15.70 8.67
C ALA A 299 27.51 -14.64 7.56
N ARG A 300 27.10 -14.99 6.33
CA ARG A 300 27.13 -14.09 5.17
C ARG A 300 25.83 -14.20 4.41
N VAL A 301 25.18 -13.05 4.25
CA VAL A 301 24.01 -12.87 3.40
C VAL A 301 24.41 -12.19 2.09
N TYR A 302 23.75 -12.57 1.01
CA TYR A 302 23.88 -11.94 -0.30
C TYR A 302 22.56 -11.26 -0.69
N TYR A 303 22.63 -10.08 -1.29
CA TYR A 303 21.48 -9.34 -1.78
C TYR A 303 21.30 -9.62 -3.27
N ARG A 304 20.19 -10.25 -3.65
CA ARG A 304 19.95 -10.79 -4.99
C ARG A 304 18.71 -10.15 -5.61
N LEU A 305 18.71 -10.00 -6.93
CA LEU A 305 17.56 -9.49 -7.68
C LEU A 305 16.84 -10.64 -8.37
N GLU A 306 15.57 -10.85 -8.05
CA GLU A 306 14.71 -11.84 -8.70
C GLU A 306 13.60 -11.15 -9.47
N PRO A 307 13.22 -11.63 -10.68
CA PRO A 307 12.05 -11.10 -11.37
C PRO A 307 10.79 -11.20 -10.50
N GLU A 308 9.97 -10.15 -10.50
CA GLU A 308 8.64 -10.19 -9.92
C GLU A 308 7.77 -11.18 -10.71
N ARG A 309 7.17 -12.11 -9.97
CA ARG A 309 6.41 -13.24 -10.54
C ARG A 309 4.90 -13.01 -10.42
N GLU A 310 4.47 -12.25 -9.41
CA GLU A 310 3.07 -11.85 -9.29
C GLU A 310 2.74 -10.75 -10.32
N THR A 311 1.46 -10.69 -10.69
CA THR A 311 0.91 -9.57 -11.43
C THR A 311 1.07 -8.27 -10.65
N ILE A 312 1.47 -7.20 -11.33
CA ILE A 312 1.63 -5.87 -10.72
C ILE A 312 0.25 -5.25 -10.41
N LEU A 313 0.04 -4.92 -9.14
CA LEU A 313 -1.19 -4.29 -8.63
C LEU A 313 -0.90 -2.85 -8.22
N ALA A 314 -1.75 -1.90 -8.60
CA ALA A 314 -1.57 -0.48 -8.24
C ALA A 314 -1.44 -0.27 -6.72
N LYS A 315 -2.15 -1.09 -5.93
CA LYS A 315 -2.17 -1.05 -4.46
C LYS A 315 -0.85 -1.47 -3.78
N THR A 316 -0.01 -2.26 -4.45
CA THR A 316 1.32 -2.65 -3.96
C THR A 316 2.45 -2.08 -4.79
N HIS A 317 2.17 -1.57 -5.98
CA HIS A 317 3.19 -1.15 -6.90
C HIS A 317 3.86 0.14 -6.44
N MET A 318 5.16 0.02 -6.16
CA MET A 318 6.07 1.11 -5.83
C MET A 318 7.32 0.96 -6.69
N PRO A 319 7.31 1.49 -7.94
CA PRO A 319 8.43 1.35 -8.85
C PRO A 319 9.65 2.10 -8.33
N TYR A 320 10.82 1.48 -8.43
CA TYR A 320 12.08 2.08 -8.00
C TYR A 320 13.15 1.92 -9.08
N ARG A 321 13.37 3.01 -9.82
CA ARG A 321 14.21 2.99 -11.03
C ARG A 321 15.70 2.83 -10.72
N LEU A 322 16.31 1.74 -11.14
CA LEU A 322 17.73 1.50 -11.05
C LEU A 322 18.45 2.01 -12.30
N SER A 323 19.56 2.73 -12.10
CA SER A 323 20.43 3.20 -13.18
C SER A 323 21.89 3.35 -12.72
N ALA A 324 22.82 3.46 -13.67
CA ALA A 324 24.22 3.75 -13.37
C ALA A 324 24.37 5.07 -12.59
N GLN A 325 23.57 6.09 -12.90
CA GLN A 325 23.58 7.36 -12.16
C GLN A 325 23.13 7.17 -10.70
N ARG A 326 22.10 6.36 -10.46
CA ARG A 326 21.64 6.06 -9.09
C ARG A 326 22.68 5.28 -8.31
N MET A 327 23.33 4.29 -8.93
CA MET A 327 24.43 3.55 -8.32
C MET A 327 25.60 4.49 -7.94
N ALA A 328 25.95 5.43 -8.81
CA ALA A 328 26.98 6.43 -8.53
C ALA A 328 26.62 7.34 -7.35
N LYS A 329 25.34 7.78 -7.25
CA LYS A 329 24.85 8.52 -6.07
C LYS A 329 25.02 7.71 -4.79
N TYR A 330 24.67 6.43 -4.80
CA TYR A 330 24.81 5.58 -3.61
C TYR A 330 26.27 5.39 -3.21
N ARG A 331 27.16 5.19 -4.17
CA ARG A 331 28.61 5.19 -3.88
C ARG A 331 29.04 6.51 -3.23
N GLY A 332 28.62 7.64 -3.80
CA GLY A 332 28.91 8.99 -3.26
C GLY A 332 28.38 9.24 -1.85
N TRP A 333 27.23 8.67 -1.49
CA TRP A 333 26.66 8.83 -0.15
C TRP A 333 27.20 7.81 0.85
N PHE A 334 27.40 6.56 0.46
CA PHE A 334 27.69 5.48 1.41
C PHE A 334 29.14 5.01 1.40
N LEU A 335 29.87 5.12 0.29
CA LEU A 335 31.22 4.55 0.17
C LEU A 335 32.31 5.61 0.13
N ASP A 336 32.07 6.75 -0.52
CA ASP A 336 33.05 7.83 -0.65
C ASP A 336 33.32 8.62 0.64
N PRO A 337 32.34 8.89 1.54
CA PRO A 337 32.60 9.67 2.75
C PRO A 337 33.59 8.97 3.68
N ALA A 338 34.47 9.74 4.31
CA ALA A 338 35.55 9.21 5.14
C ALA A 338 35.09 8.75 6.54
N TYR A 339 34.37 7.64 6.60
CA TYR A 339 34.00 6.94 7.84
C TYR A 339 34.48 5.48 7.83
N VAL A 340 34.68 4.92 9.03
CA VAL A 340 35.18 3.56 9.25
C VAL A 340 34.09 2.69 9.88
N VAL A 341 33.93 1.46 9.39
CA VAL A 341 33.08 0.44 10.01
C VAL A 341 33.99 -0.58 10.69
N GLN A 342 34.03 -0.55 12.03
CA GLN A 342 34.89 -1.44 12.82
C GLN A 342 34.35 -2.86 12.90
N ALA A 343 33.02 -2.99 13.00
CA ALA A 343 32.30 -4.25 13.02
C ALA A 343 30.90 -4.05 12.42
N LEU A 344 30.27 -5.13 11.96
CA LEU A 344 28.87 -5.08 11.55
C LEU A 344 27.95 -5.02 12.78
N PRO A 345 26.84 -4.28 12.70
CA PRO A 345 25.85 -4.23 13.77
C PRO A 345 25.20 -5.62 13.98
N SER A 346 24.82 -5.89 15.23
CA SER A 346 24.08 -7.09 15.63
C SER A 346 22.69 -7.15 14.97
N TYR A 347 22.13 -8.34 14.95
CA TYR A 347 20.73 -8.61 14.62
C TYR A 347 19.84 -8.75 15.87
N GLY A 348 20.39 -8.55 17.07
CA GLY A 348 19.60 -8.54 18.31
C GLY A 348 18.59 -7.39 18.33
N ASP A 349 17.39 -7.65 18.86
CA ASP A 349 16.20 -6.81 18.72
C ASP A 349 16.42 -5.33 19.08
N GLU A 350 17.11 -5.05 20.19
CA GLU A 350 17.39 -3.67 20.63
C GLU A 350 18.19 -2.86 19.61
N GLN A 351 19.16 -3.50 18.95
CA GLN A 351 19.97 -2.84 17.94
C GLN A 351 19.26 -2.84 16.59
N ALA A 352 18.78 -4.00 16.14
CA ALA A 352 18.25 -4.20 14.79
C ALA A 352 16.96 -3.44 14.50
N SER A 353 16.10 -3.26 15.51
CA SER A 353 14.88 -2.47 15.37
C SER A 353 15.12 -0.96 15.38
N ASN A 354 16.32 -0.49 15.74
CA ASN A 354 16.66 0.92 15.83
C ASN A 354 17.69 1.32 14.75
N PRO A 355 17.28 2.05 13.70
CA PRO A 355 18.16 2.42 12.59
C PRO A 355 19.29 3.38 13.00
N PHE A 356 19.07 4.20 14.04
CA PHE A 356 20.09 5.13 14.50
C PHE A 356 21.23 4.41 15.23
N LEU A 357 20.95 3.29 15.89
CA LEU A 357 21.97 2.41 16.48
C LEU A 357 22.62 1.52 15.42
N THR A 358 21.82 0.82 14.61
CA THR A 358 22.32 -0.13 13.61
C THR A 358 23.22 0.56 12.58
N PHE A 359 22.84 1.75 12.11
CA PHE A 359 23.56 2.45 11.05
C PHE A 359 24.31 3.69 11.56
N ALA A 360 24.66 3.73 12.85
CA ALA A 360 25.36 4.85 13.48
C ALA A 360 26.66 5.24 12.75
N ALA A 361 27.37 4.26 12.18
CA ALA A 361 28.60 4.49 11.44
C ALA A 361 28.37 5.24 10.11
N ILE A 362 27.17 5.15 9.52
CA ILE A 362 26.85 5.87 8.28
C ILE A 362 26.49 7.33 8.62
N PRO A 363 27.13 8.32 7.96
CA PRO A 363 26.80 9.72 8.17
C PRO A 363 25.29 10.00 8.01
N PRO A 364 24.65 10.75 8.92
CA PRO A 364 23.23 11.08 8.82
C PRO A 364 22.85 11.78 7.51
N GLU A 365 23.71 12.66 6.98
CA GLU A 365 23.46 13.32 5.69
C GLU A 365 23.31 12.31 4.54
N SER A 366 24.17 11.28 4.52
CA SER A 366 24.13 10.24 3.50
C SER A 366 22.81 9.49 3.50
N ARG A 367 22.35 9.09 4.69
CA ARG A 367 21.06 8.41 4.90
C ARG A 367 19.90 9.33 4.52
N TYR A 368 19.95 10.59 4.93
CA TYR A 368 18.88 11.54 4.60
C TYR A 368 18.81 11.84 3.09
N ARG A 369 19.95 12.03 2.41
CA ARG A 369 19.98 12.23 0.95
C ARG A 369 19.42 11.03 0.19
N PHE A 370 19.70 9.82 0.67
CA PHE A 370 19.09 8.61 0.12
C PHE A 370 17.55 8.66 0.23
N LEU A 371 17.02 8.98 1.41
CA LEU A 371 15.57 9.11 1.63
C LEU A 371 14.96 10.25 0.79
N LEU A 372 15.58 11.43 0.77
CA LEU A 372 15.09 12.60 0.01
C LEU A 372 15.09 12.36 -1.50
N ASN A 373 16.08 11.61 -2.02
CA ASN A 373 16.21 11.43 -3.46
C ASN A 373 14.96 10.78 -4.09
N GLU A 374 14.29 9.89 -3.36
CA GLU A 374 13.04 9.24 -3.74
C GLU A 374 11.99 9.37 -2.62
N ALA A 375 11.78 10.59 -2.11
CA ALA A 375 10.91 10.78 -0.95
C ALA A 375 9.47 10.27 -1.17
N GLU A 376 8.91 10.41 -2.38
CA GLU A 376 7.61 9.83 -2.75
C GLU A 376 7.58 8.32 -2.49
N PHE A 377 8.64 7.59 -2.87
CA PHE A 377 8.73 6.15 -2.64
C PHE A 377 8.69 5.82 -1.14
N PHE A 378 9.49 6.50 -0.33
CA PHE A 378 9.56 6.21 1.11
C PHE A 378 8.28 6.62 1.85
N ILE A 379 7.70 7.79 1.54
CA ILE A 379 6.39 8.19 2.09
C ILE A 379 5.29 7.24 1.60
N MET A 380 5.34 6.79 0.34
CA MET A 380 4.37 5.82 -0.18
C MET A 380 4.51 4.45 0.50
N ASN A 381 5.71 4.04 0.92
CA ASN A 381 5.87 2.84 1.76
C ASN A 381 5.18 3.00 3.13
N PHE A 382 5.02 4.21 3.67
CA PHE A 382 4.28 4.41 4.93
C PHE A 382 2.80 4.10 4.76
N ILE A 383 2.30 4.35 3.55
CA ILE A 383 0.91 4.24 3.18
C ILE A 383 0.57 2.83 2.65
N LYS A 384 1.39 2.32 1.73
CA LYS A 384 1.21 1.01 1.08
C LYS A 384 1.95 -0.12 1.80
N GLY A 385 2.97 0.15 2.61
CA GLY A 385 3.75 -0.78 3.45
C GLY A 385 3.75 -2.27 3.07
N PRO A 386 3.82 -3.19 4.04
CA PRO A 386 3.51 -4.59 3.81
C PRO A 386 1.99 -4.84 3.78
N VAL A 387 1.17 -3.82 3.50
CA VAL A 387 -0.29 -3.86 3.66
C VAL A 387 -1.05 -3.35 2.43
N CYS A 388 -2.10 -4.05 2.03
CA CYS A 388 -3.02 -3.55 1.03
C CYS A 388 -4.29 -2.93 1.62
N ARG A 389 -4.50 -3.13 2.92
CA ARG A 389 -5.61 -2.58 3.68
C ARG A 389 -5.04 -2.01 4.96
N GLY A 390 -5.16 -0.69 5.14
CA GLY A 390 -4.37 0.05 6.12
C GLY A 390 -5.18 0.86 7.12
N GLN A 391 -6.49 0.58 7.28
CA GLN A 391 -7.40 1.43 8.06
C GLN A 391 -6.80 1.87 9.41
N MET A 392 -6.27 0.94 10.20
CA MET A 392 -5.65 1.29 11.49
C MET A 392 -4.56 2.35 11.36
N ALA A 393 -3.65 2.24 10.38
CA ALA A 393 -2.55 3.19 10.19
C ALA A 393 -2.98 4.49 9.48
N LEU A 394 -4.08 4.46 8.71
CA LEU A 394 -4.56 5.63 7.96
C LEU A 394 -5.54 6.49 8.77
N ASP A 395 -6.21 5.94 9.77
CA ASP A 395 -7.10 6.67 10.68
C ASP A 395 -6.34 7.69 11.58
N VAL A 396 -5.02 7.89 11.40
CA VAL A 396 -4.24 8.99 12.00
C VAL A 396 -4.11 10.22 11.12
N ILE A 397 -4.40 10.16 9.82
CA ILE A 397 -4.08 11.25 8.89
C ILE A 397 -5.32 11.91 8.31
N GLN A 398 -5.17 13.18 7.96
CA GLN A 398 -6.19 13.93 7.23
C GLN A 398 -6.33 13.42 5.78
N ASP A 399 -7.51 13.59 5.20
CA ASP A 399 -7.81 13.16 3.82
C ASP A 399 -6.92 13.83 2.76
N ARG A 400 -6.39 15.03 3.05
CA ARG A 400 -5.39 15.70 2.23
C ARG A 400 -4.45 16.54 3.08
N PHE A 401 -3.14 16.34 2.92
CA PHE A 401 -2.11 17.22 3.50
C PHE A 401 -0.87 17.29 2.60
N TRP A 402 -0.11 18.36 2.76
CA TRP A 402 1.16 18.56 2.03
C TRP A 402 2.35 18.20 2.91
N VAL A 403 3.38 17.63 2.30
CA VAL A 403 4.62 17.24 2.96
C VAL A 403 5.77 18.02 2.34
N PHE A 404 6.56 18.66 3.19
CA PHE A 404 7.80 19.34 2.88
C PHE A 404 8.95 18.72 3.68
N PHE A 405 10.18 18.96 3.27
CA PHE A 405 11.37 18.39 3.89
C PHE A 405 12.34 19.46 4.36
N MET A 406 13.03 19.20 5.47
CA MET A 406 14.12 20.07 5.93
C MET A 406 15.32 19.97 4.97
N ASP A 407 16.01 21.08 4.72
CA ASP A 407 17.23 21.06 3.91
C ASP A 407 18.30 20.21 4.61
N PRO A 408 18.86 19.18 3.94
CA PRO A 408 19.86 18.32 4.54
C PRO A 408 21.10 19.10 5.00
N LYS A 409 21.47 20.21 4.36
CA LYS A 409 22.62 21.06 4.72
C LYS A 409 22.36 21.89 5.97
N SER A 410 21.10 22.19 6.28
CA SER A 410 20.71 23.01 7.45
C SER A 410 20.52 22.18 8.73
N GLY A 411 20.55 20.85 8.64
CA GLY A 411 20.31 19.91 9.75
C GLY A 411 21.24 18.69 9.80
N SER A 412 22.35 18.67 9.05
CA SER A 412 23.32 17.56 9.02
C SER A 412 24.57 17.77 9.90
N GLY A 413 24.56 18.75 10.80
CA GLY A 413 25.70 19.08 11.64
C GLY A 413 26.03 18.01 12.69
N ALA A 414 27.25 18.06 13.25
CA ALA A 414 27.70 17.17 14.34
C ALA A 414 26.76 17.16 15.55
N ALA A 415 26.06 18.27 15.83
CA ALA A 415 25.08 18.38 16.92
C ALA A 415 23.78 17.58 16.65
N ASP A 416 23.36 17.45 15.40
CA ASP A 416 22.18 16.65 15.01
C ASP A 416 22.55 15.14 14.98
N ALA A 417 23.79 14.81 14.60
CA ALA A 417 24.36 13.47 14.72
C ALA A 417 24.55 13.04 16.19
N GLU A 418 24.96 13.95 17.06
CA GLU A 418 25.10 13.73 18.50
C GLU A 418 23.73 13.62 19.19
N LEU A 419 22.74 14.42 18.77
CA LEU A 419 21.35 14.26 19.18
C LEU A 419 20.83 12.88 18.75
N ALA A 420 20.98 12.51 17.47
CA ALA A 420 20.60 11.17 16.99
C ALA A 420 21.28 10.04 17.79
N ALA A 421 22.58 10.15 18.11
CA ALA A 421 23.30 9.15 18.91
C ALA A 421 22.84 9.09 20.38
N ARG A 422 22.56 10.25 21.02
CA ARG A 422 22.04 10.33 22.40
C ARG A 422 20.59 9.84 22.52
N LEU A 423 19.81 10.02 21.46
CA LEU A 423 18.42 9.57 21.38
C LEU A 423 18.34 8.08 21.03
N ALA A 424 19.26 7.57 20.21
CA ALA A 424 19.30 6.18 19.77
C ALA A 424 19.39 5.18 20.94
N SER A 425 20.10 5.51 22.02
CA SER A 425 20.21 4.65 23.21
C SER A 425 18.99 4.64 24.13
N LYS A 426 18.02 5.56 23.91
CA LYS A 426 16.81 5.71 24.74
C LYS A 426 15.49 5.46 24.00
N MET A 427 15.51 5.38 22.66
CA MET A 427 14.32 5.18 21.84
C MET A 427 14.16 3.70 21.47
N ARG A 428 13.10 3.09 21.98
CA ARG A 428 12.62 1.79 21.54
C ARG A 428 11.43 2.00 20.61
N LEU A 429 11.53 1.54 19.37
CA LEU A 429 10.38 1.53 18.45
C LEU A 429 9.42 0.41 18.85
N PRO A 430 8.11 0.51 18.57
CA PRO A 430 7.12 -0.51 18.95
C PRO A 430 7.54 -1.96 18.67
N ALA A 431 8.19 -2.20 17.53
CA ALA A 431 8.64 -3.53 17.14
C ALA A 431 9.66 -4.17 18.09
N SER A 432 10.38 -3.39 18.92
CA SER A 432 11.35 -3.92 19.91
C SER A 432 10.69 -4.50 21.16
N TYR A 433 9.41 -4.17 21.42
CA TYR A 433 8.69 -4.69 22.59
C TYR A 433 8.20 -6.13 22.40
N GLY A 434 8.25 -6.64 21.17
CA GLY A 434 7.73 -7.95 20.81
C GLY A 434 6.21 -8.05 21.00
N SER A 435 5.67 -9.24 20.76
CA SER A 435 4.23 -9.50 20.90
C SER A 435 3.79 -9.77 22.34
N ASP A 436 4.70 -9.99 23.27
CA ASP A 436 4.36 -10.37 24.66
C ASP A 436 4.19 -9.18 25.62
N SER A 437 4.44 -7.94 25.16
CA SER A 437 4.34 -6.74 26.01
C SER A 437 2.89 -6.24 26.15
N PRO A 438 2.40 -5.97 27.37
CA PRO A 438 1.06 -5.38 27.55
C PRO A 438 1.01 -3.96 26.96
N ALA A 439 0.09 -3.73 26.02
CA ALA A 439 0.01 -2.49 25.22
C ALA A 439 -0.01 -1.20 26.06
N LEU A 440 -0.67 -1.18 27.24
CA LEU A 440 -0.74 0.02 28.09
C LEU A 440 0.62 0.40 28.71
N PHE A 441 1.40 -0.59 29.15
CA PHE A 441 2.72 -0.33 29.73
C PHE A 441 3.71 0.13 28.65
N ALA A 442 3.70 -0.54 27.49
CA ALA A 442 4.48 -0.11 26.33
C ALA A 442 4.14 1.34 25.93
N TRP A 443 2.86 1.71 25.92
CA TRP A 443 2.45 3.07 25.58
C TRP A 443 2.95 4.13 26.55
N LEU A 444 2.83 3.91 27.86
CA LEU A 444 3.33 4.86 28.87
C LEU A 444 4.84 5.06 28.76
N GLU A 445 5.59 3.99 28.50
CA GLU A 445 7.03 4.07 28.30
C GLU A 445 7.37 4.81 26.99
N MET A 446 6.69 4.49 25.89
CA MET A 446 6.87 5.18 24.61
C MET A 446 6.52 6.68 24.72
N ALA A 447 5.42 7.04 25.38
CA ALA A 447 5.03 8.44 25.58
C ALA A 447 6.07 9.22 26.41
N ARG A 448 6.72 8.56 27.38
CA ARG A 448 7.83 9.13 28.14
C ARG A 448 9.08 9.31 27.27
N GLN A 449 9.49 8.27 26.54
CA GLN A 449 10.65 8.34 25.63
C GLN A 449 10.46 9.42 24.56
N GLU A 450 9.25 9.51 24.02
CA GLU A 450 8.87 10.54 23.05
C GLU A 450 8.92 11.95 23.65
N SER A 451 8.40 12.13 24.86
CA SER A 451 8.51 13.40 25.58
C SER A 451 9.96 13.82 25.78
N ASP A 452 10.83 12.88 26.17
CA ASP A 452 12.25 13.13 26.38
C ASP A 452 12.95 13.46 25.04
N PHE A 453 12.57 12.78 23.96
CA PHE A 453 13.04 13.07 22.59
C PHE A 453 12.69 14.49 22.17
N LEU A 454 11.41 14.86 22.28
CA LEU A 454 10.93 16.19 21.89
C LEU A 454 11.58 17.28 22.73
N ALA A 455 11.78 17.06 24.05
CA ALA A 455 12.48 18.01 24.91
C ALA A 455 13.94 18.26 24.46
N ALA A 456 14.67 17.19 24.13
CA ALA A 456 16.05 17.31 23.65
C ALA A 456 16.14 18.00 22.27
N LYS A 457 15.24 17.65 21.35
CA LYS A 457 15.12 18.29 20.04
C LYS A 457 14.81 19.78 20.18
N ASN A 458 13.84 20.12 21.02
CA ASN A 458 13.42 21.51 21.21
C ASN A 458 14.52 22.35 21.88
N ALA A 459 15.30 21.79 22.82
CA ALA A 459 16.47 22.49 23.38
C ALA A 459 17.49 22.87 22.30
N LEU A 460 17.76 21.97 21.35
CA LEU A 460 18.65 22.24 20.22
C LEU A 460 18.07 23.29 19.27
N LEU A 461 16.77 23.20 18.96
CA LEU A 461 16.09 24.19 18.13
C LEU A 461 16.12 25.58 18.77
N THR A 462 15.90 25.68 20.09
CA THR A 462 15.98 26.95 20.83
C THR A 462 17.41 27.49 20.86
N GLN A 463 18.42 26.64 21.03
CA GLN A 463 19.82 27.07 20.97
C GLN A 463 20.17 27.65 19.59
N ARG A 464 19.71 27.00 18.51
CA ARG A 464 20.06 27.37 17.13
C ARG A 464 19.20 28.54 16.61
N TYR A 465 17.92 28.56 16.93
CA TYR A 465 16.93 29.48 16.34
C TYR A 465 16.25 30.43 17.33
N GLY A 466 16.59 30.34 18.62
CA GLY A 466 16.08 31.25 19.66
C GLY A 466 16.69 32.65 19.62
N GLY A 467 17.93 32.76 19.13
CA GLY A 467 18.72 33.99 19.08
C GLY A 467 18.56 34.79 17.79
N ALA A 468 19.69 35.27 17.24
CA ALA A 468 19.71 36.09 16.01
C ALA A 468 19.37 35.30 14.74
N GLN A 469 19.82 34.04 14.67
CA GLN A 469 19.39 33.12 13.61
C GLN A 469 17.95 32.69 13.87
N LYS A 470 17.09 32.78 12.86
CA LYS A 470 15.66 32.46 12.95
C LYS A 470 15.29 31.31 12.01
N VAL A 471 14.14 30.69 12.25
CA VAL A 471 13.52 29.72 11.33
C VAL A 471 13.04 30.48 10.09
N ASP A 472 13.51 30.11 8.90
CA ASP A 472 13.21 30.82 7.65
C ASP A 472 13.10 29.85 6.46
N LEU A 473 12.53 30.29 5.34
CA LEU A 473 12.28 29.50 4.13
C LEU A 473 13.49 28.69 3.62
N PRO A 474 14.75 29.17 3.69
CA PRO A 474 15.91 28.39 3.27
C PRO A 474 16.11 27.06 4.03
N LEU A 475 15.47 26.89 5.19
CA LEU A 475 15.48 25.63 5.92
C LEU A 475 14.63 24.53 5.26
N ILE A 476 13.78 24.88 4.28
CA ILE A 476 13.02 23.91 3.48
C ILE A 476 13.86 23.51 2.26
N TRP A 477 14.04 22.20 2.10
CA TRP A 477 14.74 21.61 0.97
C TRP A 477 14.06 21.96 -0.35
N ASP A 478 14.84 22.48 -1.29
CA ASP A 478 14.37 22.92 -2.61
C ASP A 478 14.58 21.87 -3.72
N GLY A 479 14.82 20.62 -3.34
CA GLY A 479 15.10 19.55 -4.30
C GLY A 479 16.51 19.63 -4.92
N ASP A 480 17.43 20.39 -4.32
CA ASP A 480 18.68 20.81 -4.97
C ASP A 480 18.42 21.44 -6.36
N GLY A 481 17.28 22.13 -6.51
CA GLY A 481 16.83 22.79 -7.74
C GLY A 481 16.39 21.88 -8.88
N ARG A 482 16.35 20.55 -8.69
CA ARG A 482 16.01 19.60 -9.76
C ARG A 482 15.15 18.40 -9.35
N ASN A 483 15.01 18.11 -8.06
CA ASN A 483 14.31 16.92 -7.59
C ASN A 483 12.83 17.23 -7.25
N PRO A 484 11.86 16.68 -7.99
CA PRO A 484 10.44 16.93 -7.73
C PRO A 484 9.91 16.31 -6.44
N ASN A 485 10.69 15.46 -5.76
CA ASN A 485 10.36 14.92 -4.44
C ASN A 485 10.41 15.98 -3.31
N ALA A 486 10.75 17.25 -3.61
CA ALA A 486 10.85 18.32 -2.62
C ALA A 486 9.52 18.68 -1.93
N ALA A 487 8.39 18.40 -2.59
CA ALA A 487 7.06 18.49 -2.00
C ALA A 487 6.17 17.37 -2.50
N LEU A 488 5.36 16.84 -1.59
CA LEU A 488 4.42 15.76 -1.88
C LEU A 488 3.03 16.13 -1.38
N THR A 489 2.01 15.54 -1.99
CA THR A 489 0.64 15.52 -1.49
C THR A 489 0.26 14.10 -1.14
N VAL A 490 -0.28 13.92 0.07
CA VAL A 490 -0.86 12.66 0.51
C VAL A 490 -2.38 12.79 0.47
N PHE A 491 -3.05 11.81 -0.14
CA PHE A 491 -4.50 11.67 -0.12
C PHE A 491 -4.88 10.40 0.62
N ARG A 492 -5.82 10.49 1.57
CA ARG A 492 -6.48 9.32 2.17
C ARG A 492 -7.85 9.11 1.52
N HIS A 493 -8.16 7.84 1.31
CA HIS A 493 -9.40 7.30 0.75
C HIS A 493 -9.86 6.19 1.70
N PHE A 494 -10.25 6.59 2.91
CA PHE A 494 -10.69 5.77 4.04
C PHE A 494 -9.63 4.76 4.50
N ASP A 495 -9.67 3.54 3.95
CA ASP A 495 -8.79 2.43 4.31
C ASP A 495 -7.64 2.21 3.31
N SER A 496 -7.48 3.14 2.36
CA SER A 496 -6.36 3.24 1.44
C SER A 496 -5.87 4.69 1.31
N ALA A 497 -4.68 4.90 0.74
CA ALA A 497 -4.16 6.24 0.49
C ALA A 497 -3.19 6.25 -0.69
N SER A 498 -2.91 7.44 -1.20
CA SER A 498 -2.02 7.69 -2.32
C SER A 498 -1.06 8.83 -1.98
N VAL A 499 0.15 8.77 -2.52
CA VAL A 499 1.16 9.82 -2.41
C VAL A 499 1.53 10.24 -3.82
N VAL A 500 1.57 11.54 -4.08
CA VAL A 500 1.96 12.09 -5.37
C VAL A 500 2.92 13.25 -5.19
N LYS A 501 3.83 13.44 -6.15
CA LYS A 501 4.70 14.62 -6.21
C LYS A 501 3.91 15.90 -6.48
N GLY A 502 4.37 16.99 -5.88
CA GLY A 502 3.81 18.33 -6.05
C GLY A 502 2.79 18.72 -4.98
N LEU A 503 2.31 19.96 -5.09
CA LEU A 503 1.27 20.56 -4.24
C LEU A 503 -0.08 20.42 -4.95
N VAL A 504 -0.65 19.22 -4.92
CA VAL A 504 -1.85 18.84 -5.66
C VAL A 504 -3.10 19.19 -4.86
N GLY A 505 -4.09 19.77 -5.53
CA GLY A 505 -5.33 20.26 -4.90
C GLY A 505 -5.17 21.66 -4.29
N GLU A 506 -6.23 22.12 -3.64
CA GLU A 506 -6.19 23.40 -2.91
C GLU A 506 -5.34 23.28 -1.63
N PRO A 507 -4.88 24.41 -1.05
CA PRO A 507 -4.21 24.39 0.24
C PRO A 507 -4.96 23.53 1.28
N PRO A 508 -4.30 22.51 1.86
CA PRO A 508 -4.92 21.63 2.84
C PRO A 508 -4.98 22.28 4.22
N GLU A 509 -5.81 21.69 5.09
CA GLU A 509 -5.92 22.12 6.48
C GLU A 509 -4.57 22.02 7.20
N THR A 510 -3.87 20.89 7.07
CA THR A 510 -2.57 20.63 7.70
C THR A 510 -1.45 20.40 6.68
N ALA A 511 -0.21 20.60 7.12
CA ALA A 511 0.98 20.27 6.37
C ALA A 511 2.10 19.81 7.31
N TRP A 512 2.99 18.96 6.83
CA TRP A 512 4.10 18.39 7.59
C TRP A 512 5.44 18.92 7.07
N VAL A 513 6.36 19.19 7.98
CA VAL A 513 7.78 19.39 7.64
C VAL A 513 8.59 18.25 8.26
N ILE A 514 9.25 17.45 7.43
CA ILE A 514 9.94 16.22 7.84
C ILE A 514 11.45 16.40 7.74
N GLY A 515 12.15 16.27 8.87
CA GLY A 515 13.61 16.14 8.95
C GLY A 515 14.08 14.68 9.02
N TYR A 516 15.39 14.44 8.98
CA TYR A 516 15.97 13.09 8.95
C TYR A 516 15.48 12.15 10.06
N PRO A 517 15.53 12.52 11.36
CA PRO A 517 15.13 11.60 12.42
C PRO A 517 13.65 11.20 12.34
N LEU A 518 12.78 12.16 12.00
CA LEU A 518 11.36 11.88 11.80
C LEU A 518 11.15 10.96 10.60
N PHE A 519 11.82 11.22 9.47
CA PHE A 519 11.67 10.42 8.26
C PHE A 519 12.03 8.94 8.49
N GLU A 520 13.19 8.68 9.11
CA GLU A 520 13.67 7.32 9.39
C GLU A 520 12.80 6.60 10.44
N ARG A 521 12.30 7.31 11.46
CA ARG A 521 11.39 6.75 12.48
C ARG A 521 10.07 6.29 11.87
N ILE A 522 9.47 7.10 10.99
CA ILE A 522 8.23 6.71 10.32
C ILE A 522 8.48 5.46 9.46
N TYR A 523 9.61 5.39 8.74
CA TYR A 523 9.96 4.23 7.92
C TYR A 523 10.11 2.95 8.74
N TYR A 524 10.87 2.98 9.84
CA TYR A 524 11.03 1.77 10.66
C TYR A 524 9.76 1.38 11.40
N LEU A 525 8.93 2.36 11.79
CA LEU A 525 7.64 2.08 12.42
C LEU A 525 6.68 1.34 11.48
N LEU A 526 6.48 1.89 10.28
CA LEU A 526 5.38 1.49 9.38
C LEU A 526 5.79 0.53 8.26
N VAL A 527 7.10 0.31 8.07
CA VAL A 527 7.61 -0.46 6.93
C VAL A 527 8.52 -1.59 7.39
N ALA A 528 9.70 -1.27 7.93
CA ALA A 528 10.67 -2.30 8.30
C ALA A 528 10.22 -3.09 9.54
N GLY A 529 9.65 -2.43 10.53
CA GLY A 529 9.19 -3.03 11.78
C GLY A 529 7.72 -3.46 11.78
N TYR A 530 6.93 -2.94 10.84
CA TYR A 530 5.50 -3.23 10.79
C TYR A 530 5.25 -4.65 10.28
N ASP A 531 4.31 -5.32 10.93
CA ASP A 531 4.05 -6.72 10.68
C ASP A 531 2.53 -6.97 10.61
N PRO A 532 1.99 -7.30 9.42
CA PRO A 532 0.57 -7.57 9.24
C PRO A 532 0.10 -8.86 9.92
N TYR A 533 1.03 -9.77 10.26
CA TYR A 533 0.73 -11.00 10.97
C TYR A 533 0.83 -10.83 12.50
N GLY A 534 1.23 -9.64 12.98
CA GLY A 534 1.43 -9.30 14.38
C GLY A 534 0.14 -9.28 15.17
N ASN A 535 0.24 -9.39 16.50
CA ASN A 535 -0.92 -9.38 17.39
C ASN A 535 -1.51 -7.97 17.59
N ILE A 536 -2.63 -7.89 18.33
CA ILE A 536 -3.30 -6.61 18.62
C ILE A 536 -2.39 -5.59 19.30
N GLY A 537 -1.47 -6.03 20.16
CA GLY A 537 -0.52 -5.16 20.85
C GLY A 537 0.40 -4.43 19.87
N HIS A 538 0.98 -5.17 18.91
CA HIS A 538 1.79 -4.60 17.83
C HIS A 538 1.01 -3.60 16.99
N GLN A 539 -0.22 -3.94 16.59
CA GLN A 539 -1.07 -3.06 15.77
C GLN A 539 -1.42 -1.76 16.51
N LEU A 540 -1.81 -1.86 17.77
CA LEU A 540 -2.20 -0.70 18.59
C LEU A 540 -0.99 0.19 18.91
N ASN A 541 0.15 -0.39 19.28
CA ASN A 541 1.37 0.36 19.57
C ASN A 541 1.88 1.11 18.34
N SER A 542 1.84 0.47 17.15
CA SER A 542 2.22 1.10 15.90
C SER A 542 1.33 2.31 15.58
N ARG A 543 0.01 2.15 15.76
CA ARG A 543 -0.98 3.22 15.58
C ARG A 543 -0.75 4.38 16.57
N LEU A 544 -0.56 4.08 17.85
CA LEU A 544 -0.36 5.10 18.88
C LEU A 544 0.95 5.88 18.68
N TYR A 545 2.02 5.20 18.27
CA TYR A 545 3.30 5.85 17.98
C TYR A 545 3.21 6.73 16.71
N MET A 546 2.37 6.37 15.73
CA MET A 546 2.20 7.19 14.53
C MET A 546 1.56 8.56 14.82
N ASP A 547 0.67 8.67 15.82
CA ASP A 547 0.14 9.97 16.25
C ASP A 547 1.25 10.93 16.67
N PHE A 548 2.23 10.42 17.42
CA PHE A 548 3.39 11.19 17.85
C PHE A 548 4.21 11.73 16.68
N LEU A 549 4.47 10.87 15.67
CA LEU A 549 5.25 11.24 14.49
C LEU A 549 4.52 12.26 13.60
N ARG A 550 3.21 12.07 13.39
CA ARG A 550 2.38 13.03 12.67
C ARG A 550 2.40 14.40 13.35
N MET A 551 2.10 14.42 14.65
CA MET A 551 2.07 15.66 15.43
C MET A 551 3.43 16.36 15.44
N GLU A 552 4.54 15.60 15.43
CA GLU A 552 5.89 16.17 15.26
C GLU A 552 6.06 16.85 13.89
N GLY A 553 5.61 16.23 12.80
CA GLY A 553 5.67 16.80 11.45
C GLY A 553 4.84 18.08 11.31
N GLU A 554 3.63 18.09 11.88
CA GLU A 554 2.74 19.24 11.95
C GLU A 554 3.33 20.37 12.81
N SER A 555 3.89 20.04 13.97
CA SER A 555 4.55 21.01 14.85
C SER A 555 5.76 21.66 14.17
N ASN A 556 6.56 20.89 13.43
CA ASN A 556 7.67 21.42 12.64
C ASN A 556 7.18 22.48 11.63
N PHE A 557 6.04 22.25 10.95
CA PHE A 557 5.45 23.24 10.04
C PHE A 557 5.05 24.52 10.79
N LEU A 558 4.40 24.39 11.96
CA LEU A 558 3.99 25.55 12.76
C LEU A 558 5.18 26.44 13.17
N THR A 559 6.39 25.90 13.31
CA THR A 559 7.58 26.71 13.64
C THR A 559 7.92 27.78 12.61
N PHE A 560 7.50 27.61 11.35
CA PHE A 560 7.71 28.60 10.28
C PHE A 560 6.71 29.76 10.33
N LEU A 561 5.61 29.62 11.08
CA LEU A 561 4.58 30.65 11.22
C LEU A 561 4.93 31.65 12.33
N PRO A 562 4.33 32.85 12.32
CA PRO A 562 4.47 33.83 13.41
C PRO A 562 4.06 33.21 14.75
N LYS A 563 4.84 33.45 15.80
CA LYS A 563 4.65 32.82 17.12
C LYS A 563 3.22 32.96 17.64
N ALA A 564 2.65 34.17 17.52
CA ALA A 564 1.31 34.48 17.98
C ALA A 564 0.18 33.69 17.28
N THR A 565 0.44 33.17 16.06
CA THR A 565 -0.58 32.47 15.26
C THR A 565 -0.54 30.95 15.39
N ARG A 566 0.56 30.39 15.91
CA ARG A 566 0.76 28.93 16.00
C ARG A 566 -0.32 28.25 16.84
N GLY A 567 -0.63 28.79 18.02
CA GLY A 567 -1.66 28.26 18.93
C GLY A 567 -3.07 28.28 18.32
N PRO A 568 -3.57 29.43 17.82
CA PRO A 568 -4.86 29.49 17.13
C PRO A 568 -4.99 28.54 15.93
N ILE A 569 -3.93 28.37 15.13
CA ILE A 569 -3.93 27.45 13.99
C ILE A 569 -3.98 26.00 14.46
N ARG A 570 -3.19 25.64 15.47
CA ARG A 570 -3.24 24.32 16.12
C ARG A 570 -4.65 24.02 16.67
N ASP A 571 -5.26 24.96 17.38
CA ASP A 571 -6.60 24.76 17.94
C ASP A 571 -7.67 24.54 16.88
N ARG A 572 -7.49 25.13 15.69
CA ARG A 572 -8.34 24.86 14.53
C ARG A 572 -8.13 23.46 13.96
N TRP A 573 -6.88 22.99 13.84
CA TRP A 573 -6.58 21.62 13.38
C TRP A 573 -7.08 20.53 14.35
N TYR A 574 -7.26 20.88 15.62
CA TYR A 574 -7.61 19.98 16.72
C TYR A 574 -8.87 20.40 17.45
N ARG A 575 -9.92 20.76 16.71
CA ARG A 575 -11.23 21.12 17.28
C ARG A 575 -11.78 19.95 18.07
N GLY A 576 -12.25 20.20 19.29
CA GLY A 576 -12.81 19.17 20.18
C GLY A 576 -11.79 18.24 20.86
N ALA A 577 -10.51 18.28 20.47
CA ALA A 577 -9.48 17.46 21.12
C ALA A 577 -9.18 17.94 22.56
N SER A 578 -8.78 17.00 23.43
CA SER A 578 -8.44 17.30 24.82
C SER A 578 -7.20 18.20 24.92
N ASP A 579 -7.09 18.93 26.03
CA ASP A 579 -5.92 19.77 26.30
C ASP A 579 -4.62 18.97 26.32
N SER A 580 -4.65 17.71 26.76
CA SER A 580 -3.48 16.81 26.73
C SER A 580 -2.99 16.50 25.31
N VAL A 581 -3.91 16.35 24.35
CA VAL A 581 -3.58 16.14 22.94
C VAL A 581 -3.05 17.43 22.35
N LYS A 582 -3.72 18.56 22.57
CA LYS A 582 -3.27 19.89 22.12
C LYS A 582 -1.90 20.26 22.68
N ALA A 583 -1.68 19.97 23.96
CA ALA A 583 -0.42 20.14 24.68
C ALA A 583 0.74 19.35 24.04
N TYR A 584 0.46 18.20 23.42
CA TYR A 584 1.49 17.45 22.69
C TYR A 584 1.95 18.22 21.44
N ILE A 585 1.03 18.74 20.62
CA ILE A 585 1.36 19.49 19.40
C ILE A 585 1.99 20.86 19.73
N ASP A 586 1.55 21.46 20.84
CA ASP A 586 2.10 22.69 21.38
C ASP A 586 3.54 22.58 21.83
N GLY A 587 4.05 21.36 21.98
CA GLY A 587 5.24 21.14 22.75
C GLY A 587 5.09 21.80 24.11
N SER A 588 3.99 21.58 24.86
CA SER A 588 3.79 22.17 26.20
C SER A 588 4.88 21.80 27.21
N LYS A 589 5.82 20.92 26.82
CA LYS A 589 7.09 20.67 27.52
C LYS A 589 8.28 21.54 27.08
N ASN A 590 8.25 22.19 25.91
CA ASN A 590 8.84 23.52 25.57
C ASN A 590 8.64 23.86 24.06
N PRO A 591 7.76 24.80 23.64
CA PRO A 591 7.68 25.25 22.24
C PRO A 591 8.95 26.01 21.84
N LEU A 592 9.28 26.08 20.54
CA LEU A 592 10.27 27.05 20.07
C LEU A 592 9.70 28.46 20.29
N ASP A 593 10.02 29.07 21.43
CA ASP A 593 9.51 30.36 21.89
C ASP A 593 10.10 31.55 21.12
N ALA A 594 10.46 31.34 19.85
CA ALA A 594 11.11 32.30 18.97
C ALA A 594 10.20 32.66 17.79
N GLU A 595 10.28 33.93 17.37
CA GLU A 595 9.64 34.39 16.15
C GLU A 595 10.23 33.72 14.90
N SER A 596 9.39 33.55 13.89
CA SER A 596 9.83 33.18 12.55
C SER A 596 10.66 34.31 11.93
N GLY A 597 11.68 33.94 11.15
CA GLY A 597 12.45 34.87 10.32
C GLY A 597 11.70 35.31 9.05
N ILE A 598 10.57 34.66 8.75
CA ILE A 598 9.74 34.95 7.59
C ILE A 598 8.90 36.20 7.85
N ALA A 599 8.94 37.15 6.92
CA ALA A 599 8.11 38.34 6.96
C ALA A 599 6.71 38.08 6.38
N PHE A 600 5.70 38.05 7.24
CA PHE A 600 4.29 37.91 6.87
C PHE A 600 3.60 39.27 6.74
N ARG A 601 2.66 39.38 5.79
CA ARG A 601 1.93 40.63 5.49
C ARG A 601 0.42 40.46 5.50
N SER A 602 -0.08 39.23 5.51
CA SER A 602 -1.51 38.92 5.48
C SER A 602 -2.06 38.59 6.88
N ASN A 603 -3.39 38.61 6.99
CA ASN A 603 -4.11 38.13 8.17
C ASN A 603 -4.27 36.59 8.17
N ASP A 604 -3.77 35.90 7.14
CA ASP A 604 -3.73 34.43 7.06
C ASP A 604 -2.29 33.96 6.77
N PRO A 605 -1.42 33.94 7.80
CA PRO A 605 -0.04 33.53 7.65
C PRO A 605 0.12 32.11 7.12
N GLN A 606 -0.85 31.21 7.33
CA GLN A 606 -0.78 29.84 6.81
C GLN A 606 -0.92 29.85 5.29
N ALA A 607 -1.95 30.52 4.76
CA ALA A 607 -2.11 30.65 3.31
C ALA A 607 -0.93 31.39 2.66
N GLU A 608 -0.39 32.42 3.34
CA GLU A 608 0.79 33.14 2.87
C GLU A 608 2.04 32.26 2.85
N LEU A 609 2.28 31.46 3.89
CA LEU A 609 3.39 30.50 3.93
C LEU A 609 3.26 29.46 2.82
N TYR A 610 2.07 28.91 2.58
CA TYR A 610 1.82 28.02 1.44
C TYR A 610 2.17 28.68 0.09
N GLY A 611 1.79 29.95 -0.10
CA GLY A 611 2.17 30.71 -1.29
C GLY A 611 3.68 30.93 -1.41
N MET A 612 4.39 31.18 -0.29
CA MET A 612 5.85 31.30 -0.27
C MET A 612 6.55 29.99 -0.61
N LEU A 613 6.10 28.87 -0.04
CA LEU A 613 6.63 27.54 -0.31
C LEU A 613 6.39 27.12 -1.76
N SER A 614 5.18 27.35 -2.29
CA SER A 614 4.86 27.11 -3.69
C SER A 614 5.79 27.90 -4.63
N ARG A 615 6.05 29.18 -4.35
CA ARG A 615 7.01 29.99 -5.13
C ARG A 615 8.44 29.46 -5.03
N ARG A 616 8.90 29.15 -3.82
CA ARG A 616 10.25 28.61 -3.58
C ARG A 616 10.49 27.31 -4.34
N LEU A 617 9.50 26.42 -4.36
CA LEU A 617 9.61 25.11 -4.97
C LEU A 617 9.21 25.07 -6.44
N SER A 618 8.68 26.17 -7.00
CA SER A 618 8.24 26.24 -8.39
C SER A 618 9.23 25.69 -9.44
N PRO A 619 10.57 25.77 -9.29
CA PRO A 619 11.50 25.14 -10.25
C PRO A 619 11.44 23.61 -10.30
N VAL A 620 10.95 22.96 -9.24
CA VAL A 620 10.94 21.51 -9.09
C VAL A 620 9.55 20.89 -8.97
N LEU A 621 8.49 21.68 -8.73
CA LEU A 621 7.13 21.16 -8.56
C LEU A 621 6.61 20.51 -9.85
N GLU A 622 6.18 19.25 -9.73
CA GLU A 622 5.50 18.54 -10.81
C GLU A 622 4.06 19.04 -11.00
N GLN A 623 3.67 19.30 -12.25
CA GLN A 623 2.37 19.90 -12.59
C GLN A 623 1.42 18.92 -13.29
N ARG A 624 1.76 17.63 -13.40
CA ARG A 624 0.98 16.66 -14.20
C ARG A 624 -0.47 16.50 -13.76
N PHE A 625 -0.78 16.84 -12.51
CA PHE A 625 -2.11 16.80 -11.91
C PHE A 625 -2.82 18.16 -11.86
N ASP A 626 -2.22 19.22 -12.39
CA ASP A 626 -2.88 20.52 -12.47
C ASP A 626 -3.89 20.51 -13.63
N LEU A 627 -5.13 20.92 -13.36
CA LEU A 627 -6.15 21.14 -14.39
C LEU A 627 -5.70 22.17 -15.45
N ALA A 628 -4.74 23.05 -15.15
CA ALA A 628 -4.12 23.94 -16.13
C ALA A 628 -3.42 23.20 -17.27
N THR A 629 -2.99 21.94 -17.06
CA THR A 629 -2.42 21.09 -18.12
C THR A 629 -3.46 20.61 -19.14
N VAL A 630 -4.76 20.70 -18.80
CA VAL A 630 -5.85 20.40 -19.74
C VAL A 630 -6.00 21.58 -20.71
N SER A 631 -5.40 21.44 -21.90
CA SER A 631 -5.36 22.48 -22.93
C SER A 631 -6.74 22.88 -23.46
N ASP A 632 -7.68 21.93 -23.50
CA ASP A 632 -9.06 22.13 -23.94
C ASP A 632 -9.85 22.94 -22.91
N VAL A 633 -10.09 24.23 -23.21
CA VAL A 633 -10.82 25.15 -22.33
C VAL A 633 -12.26 24.69 -22.08
N GLY A 634 -12.91 24.12 -23.09
CA GLY A 634 -14.29 23.63 -23.00
C GLY A 634 -14.44 22.45 -22.05
N LEU A 635 -13.39 21.64 -21.91
CA LEU A 635 -13.32 20.59 -20.89
C LEU A 635 -12.84 21.12 -19.52
N ARG A 636 -11.82 21.97 -19.51
CA ARG A 636 -11.19 22.48 -18.28
C ARG A 636 -12.14 23.28 -17.40
N GLN A 637 -12.99 24.13 -17.98
CA GLN A 637 -13.92 24.98 -17.22
C GLN A 637 -14.97 24.18 -16.41
N PRO A 638 -15.67 23.18 -17.00
CA PRO A 638 -16.53 22.28 -16.23
C PRO A 638 -15.79 21.49 -15.14
N LEU A 639 -14.57 21.02 -15.41
CA LEU A 639 -13.75 20.32 -14.40
C LEU A 639 -13.37 21.23 -13.22
N GLN A 640 -13.04 22.50 -13.50
CA GLN A 640 -12.81 23.51 -12.46
C GLN A 640 -14.09 23.84 -11.68
N THR A 641 -15.26 23.72 -12.30
CA THR A 641 -16.54 23.86 -11.61
C THR A 641 -16.76 22.69 -10.65
N LEU A 642 -16.48 21.46 -11.09
CA LEU A 642 -16.50 20.27 -10.22
C LEU A 642 -15.54 20.42 -9.04
N SER A 643 -14.30 20.88 -9.27
CA SER A 643 -13.30 21.04 -8.22
C SER A 643 -13.64 22.11 -7.17
N ARG A 644 -14.66 22.94 -7.40
CA ARG A 644 -15.16 23.96 -6.46
C ARG A 644 -16.36 23.50 -5.63
N ILE A 645 -16.86 22.28 -5.84
CA ILE A 645 -17.98 21.75 -5.03
C ILE A 645 -17.49 21.56 -3.59
N ARG A 646 -18.26 22.07 -2.62
CA ARG A 646 -17.97 22.01 -1.19
C ARG A 646 -19.25 21.65 -0.44
N GLY A 647 -19.10 21.05 0.74
CA GLY A 647 -20.18 20.86 1.69
C GLY A 647 -20.82 19.47 1.70
N ALA A 648 -21.93 19.36 2.44
CA ALA A 648 -22.51 18.10 2.89
C ALA A 648 -22.97 17.18 1.76
N SER A 649 -23.21 17.70 0.55
CA SER A 649 -23.57 16.88 -0.61
C SER A 649 -22.47 15.89 -0.99
N LEU A 650 -21.21 16.24 -0.77
CA LEU A 650 -20.08 15.35 -1.02
C LEU A 650 -20.05 14.13 -0.08
N ALA A 651 -20.72 14.16 1.08
CA ALA A 651 -20.80 13.00 1.97
C ALA A 651 -21.51 11.80 1.31
N TRP A 652 -22.32 12.03 0.28
CA TRP A 652 -22.98 11.00 -0.51
C TRP A 652 -22.11 10.42 -1.64
N LEU A 653 -21.06 11.15 -2.04
CA LEU A 653 -20.13 10.74 -3.08
C LEU A 653 -19.08 9.76 -2.51
N PRO A 654 -18.67 8.72 -3.25
CA PRO A 654 -17.57 7.86 -2.85
C PRO A 654 -16.24 8.62 -2.79
N GLU A 655 -15.27 8.08 -2.07
CA GLU A 655 -14.06 8.83 -1.73
C GLU A 655 -13.04 8.92 -2.86
N ALA A 656 -12.78 7.83 -3.56
CA ALA A 656 -11.91 7.79 -4.73
C ALA A 656 -12.67 7.28 -5.93
N THR A 657 -12.91 8.15 -6.92
CA THR A 657 -13.64 7.78 -8.13
C THR A 657 -12.89 8.19 -9.38
N VAL A 658 -13.13 7.48 -10.47
CA VAL A 658 -12.58 7.82 -11.79
C VAL A 658 -13.70 8.30 -12.69
N LEU A 659 -13.54 9.51 -13.23
CA LEU A 659 -14.41 10.07 -14.26
C LEU A 659 -13.77 9.87 -15.63
N ARG A 660 -14.46 9.10 -16.48
CA ARG A 660 -14.20 9.02 -17.91
C ARG A 660 -15.01 10.09 -18.64
N VAL A 661 -14.33 10.94 -19.40
CA VAL A 661 -14.94 11.94 -20.27
C VAL A 661 -14.81 11.52 -21.73
N ASP A 662 -15.94 11.20 -22.35
CA ASP A 662 -16.03 10.86 -23.77
C ASP A 662 -16.16 12.14 -24.62
N ASP A 663 -15.33 12.24 -25.67
CA ASP A 663 -15.30 13.38 -26.60
C ASP A 663 -15.02 12.92 -28.05
N PRO A 664 -15.88 12.07 -28.64
CA PRO A 664 -15.63 11.50 -29.96
C PRO A 664 -15.48 12.60 -31.03
N PRO A 665 -14.54 12.46 -31.97
CA PRO A 665 -13.76 11.26 -32.29
C PRO A 665 -12.47 11.09 -31.44
N ARG A 666 -12.20 11.95 -30.46
CA ARG A 666 -10.99 11.87 -29.63
C ARG A 666 -11.09 10.69 -28.65
N PRO A 667 -9.95 10.09 -28.27
CA PRO A 667 -9.92 9.11 -27.18
C PRO A 667 -10.51 9.69 -25.88
N PRO A 668 -11.12 8.85 -25.04
CA PRO A 668 -11.63 9.29 -23.75
C PRO A 668 -10.51 9.83 -22.86
N ARG A 669 -10.82 10.85 -22.07
CA ARG A 669 -9.92 11.45 -21.08
C ARG A 669 -10.37 11.04 -19.68
N TYR A 670 -9.42 10.84 -18.78
CA TYR A 670 -9.68 10.32 -17.43
C TYR A 670 -9.25 11.31 -16.37
N PHE A 671 -10.06 11.41 -15.32
CA PHE A 671 -9.86 12.30 -14.18
C PHE A 671 -10.13 11.56 -12.88
N SER A 672 -9.33 11.84 -11.86
CA SER A 672 -9.59 11.35 -10.51
C SER A 672 -10.38 12.40 -9.74
N LEU A 673 -11.46 11.96 -9.10
CA LEU A 673 -12.33 12.74 -8.24
C LEU A 673 -12.16 12.20 -6.83
N LEU A 674 -11.50 12.97 -5.98
CA LEU A 674 -11.13 12.58 -4.62
C LEU A 674 -11.90 13.45 -3.63
N ARG A 675 -12.82 12.84 -2.89
CA ARG A 675 -13.49 13.52 -1.77
C ARG A 675 -12.46 13.70 -0.66
N ASN A 676 -12.29 14.94 -0.21
CA ASN A 676 -11.56 15.21 1.02
C ASN A 676 -12.61 15.38 2.12
N THR A 677 -12.76 14.35 2.94
CA THR A 677 -13.66 14.30 4.08
C THR A 677 -13.08 15.13 5.22
N ALA A 678 -13.82 16.11 5.68
CA ALA A 678 -13.37 16.99 6.75
C ALA A 678 -13.62 16.34 8.12
N HIS A 679 -12.65 16.51 9.01
CA HIS A 679 -12.70 16.03 10.39
C HIS A 679 -12.42 17.20 11.33
N SER A 680 -13.04 17.24 12.51
CA SER A 680 -12.68 18.19 13.57
C SER A 680 -11.28 17.93 14.12
N ASN A 681 -10.88 16.65 14.18
CA ASN A 681 -9.51 16.18 14.40
C ASN A 681 -9.42 14.67 14.05
N VAL A 682 -8.20 14.12 13.99
CA VAL A 682 -7.91 12.71 13.68
C VAL A 682 -7.29 11.93 14.86
N THR A 683 -7.64 12.33 16.09
CA THR A 683 -6.94 11.85 17.32
C THR A 683 -7.61 10.64 17.99
N HIS A 684 -8.77 10.21 17.49
CA HIS A 684 -9.58 9.17 18.12
C HIS A 684 -9.42 7.79 17.45
N LEU A 685 -9.15 6.76 18.25
CA LEU A 685 -8.96 5.38 17.78
C LEU A 685 -10.24 4.64 17.34
N MET A 686 -11.42 5.01 17.86
CA MET A 686 -12.66 4.23 17.65
C MET A 686 -13.90 5.07 17.33
N LYS A 687 -13.78 6.41 17.22
CA LYS A 687 -14.92 7.33 17.09
C LYS A 687 -14.78 8.37 15.97
N GLU A 688 -14.05 8.05 14.91
CA GLU A 688 -13.85 8.95 13.76
C GLU A 688 -15.18 9.54 13.22
N LYS A 689 -16.26 8.74 13.16
CA LYS A 689 -17.57 9.21 12.72
C LYS A 689 -18.12 10.41 13.49
N ALA A 690 -17.75 10.56 14.78
CA ALA A 690 -18.17 11.69 15.60
C ALA A 690 -17.42 12.99 15.25
N GLU A 691 -16.28 12.88 14.58
CA GLU A 691 -15.44 14.00 14.17
C GLU A 691 -15.75 14.49 12.76
N LEU A 692 -16.62 13.80 12.00
CA LEU A 692 -16.93 14.17 10.63
C LEU A 692 -17.62 15.53 10.57
N LEU A 693 -17.16 16.38 9.65
CA LEU A 693 -17.72 17.70 9.37
C LEU A 693 -18.20 17.78 7.92
N PRO A 694 -19.34 17.16 7.57
CA PRO A 694 -19.82 17.10 6.17
C PRO A 694 -19.90 18.47 5.48
N ALA A 695 -20.25 19.53 6.22
CA ALA A 695 -20.33 20.90 5.70
C ALA A 695 -18.98 21.47 5.21
N GLU A 696 -17.86 20.87 5.63
CA GLU A 696 -16.51 21.29 5.29
C GLU A 696 -15.84 20.36 4.26
N ASN A 697 -16.55 19.32 3.79
CA ASN A 697 -16.04 18.43 2.76
C ASN A 697 -15.69 19.20 1.48
N THR A 698 -14.62 18.78 0.81
CA THR A 698 -14.18 19.37 -0.45
C THR A 698 -13.92 18.30 -1.50
N LEU A 699 -13.88 18.68 -2.78
CA LEU A 699 -13.61 17.76 -3.89
C LEU A 699 -12.34 18.17 -4.62
N THR A 700 -11.35 17.29 -4.65
CA THR A 700 -10.16 17.42 -5.50
C THR A 700 -10.43 16.76 -6.85
N VAL A 701 -10.20 17.47 -7.95
CA VAL A 701 -10.36 16.96 -9.33
C VAL A 701 -9.06 17.15 -10.09
N VAL A 702 -8.48 16.07 -10.59
CA VAL A 702 -7.17 16.08 -11.27
C VAL A 702 -7.20 15.25 -12.56
N PRO A 703 -6.43 15.62 -13.60
CA PRO A 703 -6.22 14.75 -14.76
C PRO A 703 -5.44 13.50 -14.36
N GLY A 704 -5.75 12.38 -15.00
CA GLY A 704 -5.08 11.10 -14.75
C GLY A 704 -5.63 10.34 -13.55
N PHE A 705 -4.75 9.54 -12.93
CA PHE A 705 -5.12 8.51 -11.98
C PHE A 705 -4.43 8.72 -10.62
N ILE A 706 -5.22 8.80 -9.56
CA ILE A 706 -4.80 8.75 -8.16
C ILE A 706 -5.71 7.75 -7.44
N GLY A 707 -5.12 6.85 -6.66
CA GLY A 707 -5.83 5.77 -5.98
C GLY A 707 -5.72 4.43 -6.69
N ALA A 708 -5.68 3.35 -5.92
CA ALA A 708 -5.67 1.97 -6.41
C ALA A 708 -7.05 1.30 -6.40
N TYR A 709 -8.04 1.93 -5.75
CA TYR A 709 -9.35 1.39 -5.45
C TYR A 709 -10.45 2.34 -5.92
N PRO A 710 -10.82 2.32 -7.21
CA PRO A 710 -11.96 3.11 -7.66
C PRO A 710 -13.25 2.61 -6.98
N ASN A 711 -13.81 3.41 -6.08
CA ASN A 711 -15.08 3.14 -5.44
C ASN A 711 -16.25 3.24 -6.44
N ALA A 712 -16.11 4.10 -7.44
CA ALA A 712 -17.05 4.21 -8.56
C ALA A 712 -16.32 4.65 -9.84
N ILE A 713 -16.89 4.27 -10.98
CA ILE A 713 -16.47 4.71 -12.30
C ILE A 713 -17.62 5.52 -12.90
N TYR A 714 -17.39 6.80 -13.16
CA TYR A 714 -18.35 7.68 -13.82
C TYR A 714 -18.00 7.86 -15.29
N ARG A 715 -19.01 8.09 -16.11
CA ARG A 715 -18.92 8.38 -17.54
C ARG A 715 -19.81 9.56 -17.88
N ALA A 716 -19.24 10.58 -18.51
CA ALA A 716 -19.96 11.73 -19.04
C ALA A 716 -19.33 12.19 -20.36
N THR A 717 -20.07 12.91 -21.18
CA THR A 717 -19.50 13.70 -22.29
C THR A 717 -19.14 15.10 -21.81
N THR A 718 -18.29 15.83 -22.55
CA THR A 718 -17.99 17.24 -22.24
C THR A 718 -19.25 18.09 -22.03
N ALA A 719 -20.28 17.88 -22.87
CA ALA A 719 -21.55 18.58 -22.77
C ALA A 719 -22.38 18.23 -21.52
N GLN A 720 -22.16 17.05 -20.94
CA GLN A 720 -22.88 16.60 -19.75
C GLN A 720 -22.18 16.97 -18.43
N LEU A 721 -20.94 17.45 -18.46
CA LEU A 721 -20.20 17.81 -17.25
C LEU A 721 -20.90 18.87 -16.37
N PRO A 722 -21.54 19.92 -16.93
CA PRO A 722 -22.33 20.86 -16.12
C PRO A 722 -23.49 20.18 -15.38
N ASP A 723 -24.17 19.24 -16.02
CA ASP A 723 -25.25 18.46 -15.40
C ASP A 723 -24.74 17.52 -14.31
N PHE A 724 -23.60 16.88 -14.56
CA PHE A 724 -22.92 16.02 -13.60
C PHE A 724 -22.52 16.81 -12.35
N ALA A 725 -21.95 18.00 -12.52
CA ALA A 725 -21.58 18.89 -11.41
C ALA A 725 -22.80 19.32 -10.58
N ARG A 726 -23.90 19.72 -11.24
CA ARG A 726 -25.16 20.07 -10.55
C ARG A 726 -25.75 18.89 -9.80
N ALA A 727 -25.70 17.68 -10.39
CA ALA A 727 -26.21 16.48 -9.75
C ALA A 727 -25.40 16.12 -8.49
N ILE A 728 -24.06 16.24 -8.52
CA ILE A 728 -23.22 16.07 -7.32
C ILE A 728 -23.53 17.13 -6.28
N GLN A 729 -23.64 18.40 -6.68
CA GLN A 729 -23.90 19.50 -5.75
C GLN A 729 -25.26 19.37 -5.05
N GLY A 730 -26.25 18.77 -5.71
CA GLY A 730 -27.60 18.56 -5.18
C GLY A 730 -27.81 17.27 -4.38
N LEU A 731 -26.77 16.45 -4.16
CA LEU A 731 -26.92 15.21 -3.38
C LEU A 731 -27.34 15.51 -1.93
N ALA A 732 -28.46 14.95 -1.49
CA ALA A 732 -28.92 15.05 -0.10
C ALA A 732 -29.41 13.71 0.46
N SER A 733 -29.52 12.67 -0.38
CA SER A 733 -30.05 11.37 0.00
C SER A 733 -29.48 10.24 -0.87
N GLU A 734 -29.73 9.00 -0.42
CA GLU A 734 -29.43 7.79 -1.20
C GLU A 734 -30.23 7.75 -2.51
N ALA A 735 -31.44 8.33 -2.54
CA ALA A 735 -32.25 8.43 -3.75
C ALA A 735 -31.60 9.38 -4.78
N ASP A 736 -31.06 10.52 -4.33
CA ASP A 736 -30.34 11.45 -5.21
C ASP A 736 -29.07 10.81 -5.77
N TYR A 737 -28.33 10.07 -4.93
CA TYR A 737 -27.15 9.33 -5.38
C TYR A 737 -27.51 8.27 -6.42
N ARG A 738 -28.59 7.50 -6.20
CA ARG A 738 -29.08 6.53 -7.19
C ARG A 738 -29.47 7.20 -8.50
N ALA A 739 -30.06 8.39 -8.46
CA ALA A 739 -30.40 9.17 -9.65
C ALA A 739 -29.13 9.62 -10.41
N LEU A 740 -28.11 10.12 -9.71
CA LEU A 740 -26.79 10.43 -10.28
C LEU A 740 -26.18 9.19 -10.94
N ALA A 741 -26.07 8.10 -10.18
CA ALA A 741 -25.41 6.88 -10.62
C ALA A 741 -26.17 6.18 -11.77
N SER A 742 -27.51 6.30 -11.85
CA SER A 742 -28.28 5.79 -12.99
C SER A 742 -27.97 6.52 -14.31
N ARG A 743 -27.57 7.79 -14.22
CA ARG A 743 -27.21 8.61 -15.40
C ARG A 743 -25.74 8.48 -15.78
N PHE A 744 -24.86 8.41 -14.78
CA PHE A 744 -23.43 8.62 -14.99
C PHE A 744 -22.55 7.46 -14.54
N ALA A 745 -22.99 6.53 -13.69
CA ALA A 745 -22.12 5.46 -13.19
C ALA A 745 -22.10 4.24 -14.12
N ILE A 746 -20.92 3.66 -14.28
CA ILE A 746 -20.74 2.31 -14.82
C ILE A 746 -20.79 1.34 -13.63
N ARG A 747 -22.00 0.87 -13.32
CA ARG A 747 -22.26 -0.03 -12.19
C ARG A 747 -21.66 -1.42 -12.42
N ARG A 748 -21.51 -2.18 -11.33
CA ARG A 748 -21.15 -3.61 -11.32
C ARG A 748 -21.99 -4.45 -12.29
N THR A 749 -23.27 -4.11 -12.44
CA THR A 749 -24.27 -4.79 -13.27
C THR A 749 -24.32 -4.28 -14.71
N HIS A 750 -23.55 -3.22 -15.04
CA HIS A 750 -23.54 -2.66 -16.38
C HIS A 750 -22.96 -3.69 -17.37
N PRO A 751 -23.65 -3.98 -18.50
CA PRO A 751 -23.20 -5.04 -19.43
C PRO A 751 -21.84 -4.74 -20.06
N GLY A 752 -21.50 -3.45 -20.21
CA GLY A 752 -20.20 -2.97 -20.66
C GLY A 752 -19.15 -2.77 -19.55
N PHE A 753 -19.34 -3.28 -18.33
CA PHE A 753 -18.41 -3.06 -17.21
C PHE A 753 -16.98 -3.49 -17.55
N TRP A 754 -16.79 -4.72 -18.07
CA TRP A 754 -15.46 -5.22 -18.41
C TRP A 754 -14.78 -4.41 -19.52
N ALA A 755 -15.51 -4.00 -20.55
CA ALA A 755 -14.96 -3.13 -21.59
C ALA A 755 -14.52 -1.76 -21.04
N ALA A 756 -15.27 -1.21 -20.08
CA ALA A 756 -14.88 0.03 -19.42
C ALA A 756 -13.68 -0.15 -18.48
N SER A 757 -13.61 -1.27 -17.77
CA SER A 757 -12.50 -1.68 -16.92
C SER A 757 -11.20 -1.85 -17.74
N ASP A 758 -11.25 -2.61 -18.83
CA ASP A 758 -10.09 -2.84 -19.70
C ASP A 758 -9.58 -1.52 -20.30
N ALA A 759 -10.48 -0.67 -20.78
CA ALA A 759 -10.13 0.65 -21.31
C ALA A 759 -9.52 1.57 -20.23
N LEU A 760 -10.05 1.52 -19.00
CA LEU A 760 -9.54 2.25 -17.85
C LEU A 760 -8.11 1.82 -17.50
N MET A 761 -7.87 0.50 -17.40
CA MET A 761 -6.54 -0.04 -17.10
C MET A 761 -5.53 0.30 -18.20
N GLN A 762 -5.95 0.20 -19.46
CA GLN A 762 -5.10 0.56 -20.60
C GLN A 762 -4.76 2.06 -20.58
N ALA A 763 -5.73 2.93 -20.30
CA ALA A 763 -5.49 4.36 -20.18
C ALA A 763 -4.54 4.69 -19.01
N TYR A 764 -4.64 3.97 -17.89
CA TYR A 764 -3.71 4.13 -16.77
C TYR A 764 -2.28 3.72 -17.16
N ALA A 765 -2.11 2.56 -17.80
CA ALA A 765 -0.83 2.08 -18.29
C ALA A 765 -0.19 3.02 -19.32
N GLN A 766 -1.00 3.69 -20.15
CA GLN A 766 -0.49 4.69 -21.11
C GLN A 766 -0.14 6.02 -20.44
N TRP A 767 -0.92 6.45 -19.45
CA TRP A 767 -0.74 7.73 -18.77
C TRP A 767 0.49 7.74 -17.85
N SER A 768 0.72 6.64 -17.11
CA SER A 768 1.91 6.48 -16.25
C SER A 768 2.50 5.06 -16.36
N PRO A 769 3.26 4.76 -17.43
CA PRO A 769 3.75 3.41 -17.72
C PRO A 769 4.64 2.79 -16.63
N LEU A 770 5.28 3.63 -15.82
CA LEU A 770 6.16 3.19 -14.73
C LEU A 770 5.38 2.91 -13.44
N GLU A 771 4.28 3.61 -13.19
CA GLU A 771 3.51 3.54 -11.92
C GLU A 771 2.25 2.67 -12.04
N ALA A 772 1.84 2.38 -13.27
CA ALA A 772 0.62 1.65 -13.53
C ALA A 772 0.69 0.20 -13.03
N GLY A 773 -0.41 -0.24 -12.44
CA GLY A 773 -0.71 -1.62 -12.09
C GLY A 773 -2.20 -1.82 -12.12
N LEU A 774 -2.67 -3.06 -11.97
CA LEU A 774 -4.11 -3.32 -11.95
C LEU A 774 -4.75 -2.65 -10.72
N LEU A 775 -5.82 -1.91 -10.97
CA LEU A 775 -6.73 -1.40 -9.95
C LEU A 775 -7.53 -2.54 -9.31
N ASP A 776 -8.00 -2.32 -8.08
CA ASP A 776 -8.72 -3.32 -7.30
C ASP A 776 -10.21 -2.94 -7.12
N TYR A 777 -11.10 -3.93 -7.29
CA TYR A 777 -12.55 -3.77 -7.27
C TYR A 777 -13.24 -4.32 -6.01
N ASN A 778 -12.49 -4.69 -4.96
CA ASN A 778 -13.06 -5.07 -3.68
C ASN A 778 -13.83 -3.91 -3.00
N ARG A 779 -13.49 -2.65 -3.34
CA ARG A 779 -14.12 -1.43 -2.81
C ARG A 779 -15.08 -0.73 -3.78
N LEU A 780 -15.35 -1.34 -4.93
CA LEU A 780 -16.32 -0.83 -5.89
C LEU A 780 -17.73 -0.87 -5.27
N GLU A 781 -18.47 0.23 -5.25
CA GLU A 781 -19.75 0.28 -4.56
C GLU A 781 -20.85 -0.52 -5.28
N ASN A 782 -21.89 -0.88 -4.53
CA ASN A 782 -23.15 -1.43 -5.04
C ASN A 782 -24.31 -0.53 -4.57
N ARG A 783 -24.36 0.68 -5.12
CA ARG A 783 -25.32 1.74 -4.75
C ARG A 783 -25.77 2.47 -5.99
#